data_AF-A0A412EA24-F1
#
_entry.id   AF-A0A412EA24-F1
#
_cell.length_a   1.000
_cell.length_b   1.000
_cell.length_c   1.000
_cell.angle_alpha   90.00
_cell.angle_beta   90.00
_cell.angle_gamma   90.00
#
_symmetry.space_group_name_H-M   'P 1'
#
loop_
_entity.id
_entity.type
_entity.pdbx_description
1 polymer ?
#
loop_
_entity_poly.entity_id
_entity_poly.type
_entity_poly.pdbx_seq_one_letter_code
_entity_poly.pdbx_strand_id
1 'polypeptide(L)'
;MAKAIKHTVLVVLGLLVSFTACQTDEWTAFQEKEAPEGYVNIHFETEIPAMPVVTTRSVDPDGKGVNSMQLFCFDSYGLFITTTPATIASHGEESGEFTATIPANTRRIHFIANQNMTDFQEDEFRNKSEADVIALLEGSSGMMIYWARFACDANNEEPIDQQLAKNPNIIMIRNQAKITIDNPTGNGYLVVTGFTAYNTNAFGTVAPYHPTKGWVWSSNADVEPFVTLPANDAKLSDIQDVQDISQNPELYVFECENSSEDPVSVIIRGHLPGESEELYYRVMLIKANGEQELIRRNHHYMFHIAGALSYGQPTFEAALTAAATNNVWLSISDEVESVEDNNYILAVNQTSVVYNDERAGKTAELKYTLSGKNGTVITEADKPVVTWLDGNTVAANTITEAFTINSNGEGEGKIIINLLPMNNNQKLEGTLLVKKDRLQRKIKVIMVKKQNFTPAWASTEIYGNMDDGGAHATIMFTIPEDCPTELFPLRVLLAVEALDVRHESGMVLPLVREGEEGYGTEMPEWKYKYVYTVTEPGVQRVYFRNILNEEDGATKDISIEAEHFNTMHRVFTFAGSSQKSITVVGLGEYNGAEGGGDFADDEKILYRLVPQKKGALVQFDMLLKDGAMAINAGDRDEFLLYSQYLDHIKDGEEPDGVTFDCTFYEVDKSEWGSGGRVYMFKPIDAGNPEETGRYSIYMKTNVARSAEVVRMASNQHGSPSGLPSNNEAEYTGNTYRSVTFELANYHPFRFAARVDDIGTDASGNAEEEETPLTWTYEPEQEVDISFDVTSFTGSDGKSVDPFGEEFEIYIDAPMLEIDDARLKEFNLDKNKLKADPSTEGRFIYTVEANREDERRYGVGEALQKDDAAGAGSQEGERKKLPFKTKSAVSAGDIVVSSNNRQVVFFEKTFKVTNESITGTIRYTANGETKPVPKGAFVSFEREVNGSRIGVMTIREDGRYELRLRKEYNFDWYIDNVELHYTVNGEVYHTMTKLNELFNNRDLVLTAATTE
;
A
#
# COMPACT_ATOMS: atom_id res chain seq x y z
N MET A 1 80.00 46.12 -5.73
CA MET A 1 80.08 45.53 -4.37
C MET A 1 78.74 45.79 -3.69
N ALA A 2 77.94 44.87 -3.18
CA ALA A 2 77.80 43.42 -3.25
C ALA A 2 76.41 43.11 -2.60
N LYS A 3 75.68 42.12 -3.15
CA LYS A 3 74.60 41.29 -2.53
C LYS A 3 73.24 41.90 -2.10
N ALA A 4 72.18 41.47 -2.83
CA ALA A 4 71.07 40.56 -2.41
C ALA A 4 70.30 40.82 -1.08
N ILE A 5 68.98 40.64 -0.88
CA ILE A 5 67.83 40.02 -1.60
C ILE A 5 66.51 40.29 -0.77
N LYS A 6 65.32 40.29 -1.43
CA LYS A 6 63.89 40.05 -0.97
C LYS A 6 62.99 41.15 -0.31
N HIS A 7 62.13 41.76 -1.16
CA HIS A 7 60.64 41.80 -1.25
C HIS A 7 59.62 42.07 -0.08
N THR A 8 58.79 43.11 -0.33
CA THR A 8 57.31 43.32 -0.15
C THR A 8 56.72 43.89 1.17
N VAL A 9 55.61 44.67 1.01
CA VAL A 9 54.59 45.23 1.98
C VAL A 9 54.86 46.69 2.40
N LEU A 10 53.96 47.69 2.54
CA LEU A 10 52.55 48.02 2.19
C LEU A 10 52.30 49.45 2.79
N VAL A 11 51.30 50.19 2.27
CA VAL A 11 50.49 51.29 2.91
C VAL A 11 51.11 52.67 3.27
N VAL A 12 50.36 53.73 2.92
CA VAL A 12 49.81 54.80 3.81
C VAL A 12 49.92 56.22 3.21
N LEU A 13 48.73 56.81 3.05
CA LEU A 13 48.34 58.23 3.09
C LEU A 13 49.13 59.27 2.29
N GLY A 14 48.39 59.96 1.41
CA GLY A 14 48.59 61.39 1.22
C GLY A 14 48.11 61.92 -0.12
N LEU A 15 46.79 62.16 -0.26
CA LEU A 15 46.27 63.27 -1.08
C LEU A 15 44.77 63.49 -0.81
N LEU A 16 44.52 64.27 0.25
CA LEU A 16 43.40 65.19 0.36
C LEU A 16 43.70 66.38 -0.55
N VAL A 17 42.77 66.77 -1.43
CA VAL A 17 42.17 68.12 -1.55
C VAL A 17 41.27 68.17 -2.80
N SER A 18 40.06 68.72 -2.58
CA SER A 18 39.08 69.27 -3.52
C SER A 18 38.22 68.33 -4.40
N PHE A 19 37.04 67.98 -3.87
CA PHE A 19 35.76 68.14 -4.58
C PHE A 19 34.67 68.54 -3.57
N THR A 20 34.36 69.84 -3.52
CA THR A 20 33.02 70.32 -3.17
C THR A 20 32.25 70.45 -4.47
N ALA A 21 31.22 69.62 -4.67
CA ALA A 21 30.23 69.82 -5.71
C ALA A 21 28.92 69.11 -5.31
N CYS A 22 27.89 69.93 -5.12
CA CYS A 22 26.45 69.65 -5.18
C CYS A 22 25.91 68.49 -4.33
N GLN A 23 25.35 68.85 -3.18
CA GLN A 23 24.04 68.30 -2.79
C GLN A 23 23.09 68.52 -3.98
N THR A 24 22.72 67.43 -4.66
CA THR A 24 21.46 67.38 -5.39
C THR A 24 20.45 66.76 -4.46
N ASP A 25 19.74 67.64 -3.75
CA ASP A 25 18.35 67.43 -3.41
C ASP A 25 17.58 67.16 -4.71
N GLU A 26 17.36 65.89 -5.05
CA GLU A 26 16.24 65.47 -5.89
C GLU A 26 15.43 64.43 -5.10
N TRP A 27 14.81 64.91 -4.03
CA TRP A 27 13.80 64.18 -3.25
C TRP A 27 12.50 65.00 -3.25
N THR A 28 12.03 65.31 -4.45
CA THR A 28 10.72 65.92 -4.75
C THR A 28 10.33 65.43 -6.16
N ALA A 29 9.22 64.78 -6.45
CA ALA A 29 7.95 64.69 -5.72
C ALA A 29 7.23 63.38 -6.07
N PHE A 30 7.03 62.51 -5.09
CA PHE A 30 5.82 61.69 -5.06
C PHE A 30 4.73 62.61 -4.51
N GLN A 31 3.82 63.11 -5.35
CA GLN A 31 2.60 63.73 -4.83
C GLN A 31 1.71 62.60 -4.32
N GLU A 32 1.92 62.17 -3.07
CA GLU A 32 0.93 61.32 -2.42
C GLU A 32 -0.41 62.06 -2.37
N LYS A 33 -1.46 61.43 -2.92
CA LYS A 33 -2.83 61.76 -2.49
C LYS A 33 -2.88 61.58 -0.98
N GLU A 34 -3.44 62.55 -0.26
CA GLU A 34 -3.77 62.38 1.17
C GLU A 34 -4.53 61.07 1.35
N ALA A 35 -4.02 60.19 2.24
CA ALA A 35 -4.67 58.93 2.54
C ALA A 35 -6.09 59.19 3.11
N PRO A 36 -7.10 58.36 2.77
CA PRO A 36 -8.42 58.48 3.36
C PRO A 36 -8.39 58.45 4.89
N GLU A 37 -9.37 59.10 5.54
CA GLU A 37 -9.48 59.11 7.01
C GLU A 37 -9.51 57.66 7.55
N GLY A 38 -8.59 57.33 8.45
CA GLY A 38 -8.42 55.98 9.00
C GLY A 38 -7.37 55.10 8.28
N TYR A 39 -6.70 55.60 7.25
CA TYR A 39 -5.68 54.89 6.46
C TYR A 39 -4.33 55.63 6.46
N VAL A 40 -3.26 54.92 6.14
CA VAL A 40 -1.91 55.45 5.91
C VAL A 40 -1.36 54.94 4.59
N ASN A 41 -0.59 55.77 3.88
CA ASN A 41 0.19 55.34 2.72
C ASN A 41 1.52 54.76 3.20
N ILE A 42 1.92 53.63 2.61
CA ILE A 42 3.20 53.01 2.86
C ILE A 42 3.96 52.83 1.56
N HIS A 43 5.28 52.92 1.67
CA HIS A 43 6.23 52.71 0.60
C HIS A 43 7.26 51.68 1.06
N PHE A 44 7.56 50.71 0.21
CA PHE A 44 8.53 49.66 0.50
C PHE A 44 9.20 49.17 -0.79
N GLU A 45 10.42 48.68 -0.62
CA GLU A 45 11.20 47.99 -1.64
C GLU A 45 11.23 46.51 -1.29
N THR A 46 11.20 45.63 -2.28
CA THR A 46 11.36 44.19 -2.05
C THR A 46 12.69 43.71 -2.60
N GLU A 47 13.34 42.82 -1.88
CA GLU A 47 14.52 42.08 -2.34
C GLU A 47 14.24 40.58 -2.20
N ILE A 48 14.48 39.83 -3.27
CA ILE A 48 14.37 38.37 -3.24
C ILE A 48 15.78 37.80 -3.12
N PRO A 49 16.15 37.13 -2.01
CA PRO A 49 17.48 36.55 -1.87
C PRO A 49 17.81 35.61 -3.02
N ALA A 50 19.04 35.69 -3.50
CA ALA A 50 19.59 34.68 -4.38
C ALA A 50 19.47 33.31 -3.71
N MET A 51 19.00 32.32 -4.45
CA MET A 51 19.23 30.95 -4.02
C MET A 51 20.75 30.73 -3.96
N PRO A 52 21.31 30.10 -2.92
CA PRO A 52 22.73 29.76 -2.89
C PRO A 52 23.13 29.02 -4.18
N VAL A 53 23.98 29.69 -4.99
CA VAL A 53 24.49 29.35 -6.34
C VAL A 53 23.48 29.49 -7.51
N VAL A 54 23.86 30.35 -8.48
CA VAL A 54 23.12 30.89 -9.65
C VAL A 54 23.86 30.47 -10.95
N THR A 55 23.24 29.95 -12.03
CA THR A 55 22.46 30.67 -13.08
C THR A 55 21.43 29.81 -13.88
N THR A 56 20.17 30.30 -13.93
CA THR A 56 19.11 30.35 -15.01
C THR A 56 18.54 29.10 -15.72
N ARG A 57 17.24 28.90 -16.06
CA ARG A 57 15.86 29.39 -15.69
C ARG A 57 14.82 28.24 -15.97
N SER A 58 13.83 27.94 -15.09
CA SER A 58 12.65 27.04 -15.35
C SER A 58 11.41 27.29 -14.46
N VAL A 59 11.15 28.55 -14.15
CA VAL A 59 9.74 28.97 -14.03
C VAL A 59 9.45 29.58 -15.40
N ASP A 60 8.18 29.63 -15.80
CA ASP A 60 7.74 30.42 -16.96
C ASP A 60 8.55 31.74 -16.99
N PRO A 61 9.18 32.12 -18.12
CA PRO A 61 9.77 33.44 -18.28
C PRO A 61 8.91 34.57 -17.69
N ASP A 62 7.57 34.40 -17.72
CA ASP A 62 6.58 35.37 -17.27
C ASP A 62 6.07 35.12 -15.82
N GLY A 63 6.35 33.95 -15.23
CA GLY A 63 5.98 33.58 -13.85
C GLY A 63 7.05 33.86 -12.79
N LYS A 64 8.19 34.45 -13.20
CA LYS A 64 9.28 34.90 -12.32
C LYS A 64 9.13 36.37 -11.97
N GLY A 65 9.66 36.74 -10.80
CA GLY A 65 9.58 38.11 -10.31
C GLY A 65 8.23 38.41 -9.69
N VAL A 66 8.10 39.62 -9.13
CA VAL A 66 6.89 40.05 -8.44
C VAL A 66 5.94 40.67 -9.46
N ASN A 67 4.95 39.91 -9.92
CA ASN A 67 3.97 40.33 -10.93
C ASN A 67 2.71 40.94 -10.29
N SER A 68 2.39 40.53 -9.07
CA SER A 68 1.33 41.10 -8.24
C SER A 68 1.77 41.10 -6.78
N MET A 69 1.14 41.93 -5.95
CA MET A 69 1.43 42.03 -4.53
C MET A 69 0.16 42.32 -3.73
N GLN A 70 -0.18 41.42 -2.81
CA GLN A 70 -1.26 41.57 -1.84
C GLN A 70 -0.70 41.67 -0.42
N LEU A 71 -1.19 42.64 0.35
CA LEU A 71 -0.82 42.86 1.74
C LEU A 71 -1.95 42.39 2.63
N PHE A 72 -1.65 41.49 3.57
CA PHE A 72 -2.59 41.08 4.60
C PHE A 72 -2.29 41.86 5.88
N CYS A 73 -3.25 42.68 6.30
CA CYS A 73 -3.09 43.62 7.40
C CYS A 73 -3.69 43.05 8.69
N PHE A 74 -2.91 43.06 9.77
CA PHE A 74 -3.33 42.58 11.10
C PHE A 74 -3.11 43.66 12.16
N ASP A 75 -3.96 43.65 13.19
CA ASP A 75 -3.90 44.61 14.29
C ASP A 75 -2.84 44.26 15.36
N SER A 76 -2.82 45.00 16.47
CA SER A 76 -1.89 44.77 17.59
C SER A 76 -2.05 43.40 18.26
N TYR A 77 -3.25 42.82 18.22
CA TYR A 77 -3.56 41.49 18.76
C TYR A 77 -3.21 40.37 17.77
N GLY A 78 -2.80 40.71 16.55
CA GLY A 78 -2.54 39.75 15.48
C GLY A 78 -3.82 39.24 14.83
N LEU A 79 -4.91 40.02 14.92
CA LEU A 79 -6.19 39.69 14.31
C LEU A 79 -6.31 40.34 12.93
N PHE A 80 -6.85 39.58 11.98
CA PHE A 80 -6.98 39.98 10.59
C PHE A 80 -7.97 41.14 10.41
N ILE A 81 -7.51 42.19 9.72
CA ILE A 81 -8.28 43.41 9.42
C ILE A 81 -8.87 43.33 8.01
N THR A 82 -7.98 43.24 7.00
CA THR A 82 -8.33 43.30 5.57
C THR A 82 -7.13 42.91 4.72
N THR A 83 -7.36 42.70 3.42
CA THR A 83 -6.29 42.64 2.42
C THR A 83 -6.22 43.95 1.62
N THR A 84 -5.05 44.29 1.07
CA THR A 84 -4.86 45.49 0.25
C THR A 84 -3.87 45.21 -0.88
N PRO A 85 -4.18 45.55 -2.15
CA PRO A 85 -3.23 45.43 -3.24
C PRO A 85 -2.16 46.52 -3.16
N ALA A 86 -0.92 46.22 -3.53
CA ALA A 86 0.11 47.22 -3.75
C ALA A 86 0.26 47.58 -5.23
N THR A 87 0.54 48.85 -5.50
CA THR A 87 0.83 49.38 -6.84
C THR A 87 2.33 49.28 -7.11
N ILE A 88 2.68 48.72 -8.27
CA ILE A 88 4.06 48.54 -8.73
C ILE A 88 4.56 49.85 -9.35
N ALA A 89 5.60 50.45 -8.79
CA ALA A 89 6.22 51.66 -9.32
C ALA A 89 7.38 51.32 -10.30
N SER A 90 8.16 50.27 -10.00
CA SER A 90 9.19 49.70 -10.88
C SER A 90 9.46 48.24 -10.48
N HIS A 91 9.86 47.36 -11.41
CA HIS A 91 10.18 45.95 -11.10
C HIS A 91 11.36 45.40 -11.92
N GLY A 92 12.09 44.47 -11.31
CA GLY A 92 13.06 43.57 -11.93
C GLY A 92 12.85 42.13 -11.39
N GLU A 93 13.60 41.14 -11.89
CA GLU A 93 13.41 39.73 -11.50
C GLU A 93 13.65 39.44 -10.01
N GLU A 94 14.51 40.23 -9.35
CA GLU A 94 14.95 40.01 -7.96
C GLU A 94 14.67 41.21 -7.03
N SER A 95 14.08 42.30 -7.54
CA SER A 95 13.71 43.47 -6.74
C SER A 95 12.57 44.27 -7.35
N GLY A 96 11.90 45.10 -6.53
CA GLY A 96 10.81 45.96 -6.99
C GLY A 96 10.44 47.03 -5.97
N GLU A 97 9.74 48.06 -6.43
CA GLU A 97 9.32 49.23 -5.65
C GLU A 97 7.79 49.32 -5.63
N PHE A 98 7.22 49.44 -4.42
CA PHE A 98 5.78 49.32 -4.21
C PHE A 98 5.22 50.42 -3.31
N THR A 99 3.95 50.76 -3.55
CA THR A 99 3.16 51.64 -2.67
C THR A 99 1.80 51.02 -2.37
N ALA A 100 1.29 51.22 -1.16
CA ALA A 100 -0.03 50.73 -0.75
C ALA A 100 -0.70 51.67 0.25
N THR A 101 -2.03 51.65 0.32
CA THR A 101 -2.82 52.42 1.30
C THR A 101 -3.52 51.45 2.25
N ILE A 102 -3.09 51.37 3.50
CA ILE A 102 -3.53 50.36 4.48
C ILE A 102 -4.22 50.99 5.70
N PRO A 103 -5.06 50.26 6.47
CA PRO A 103 -5.67 50.78 7.69
C PRO A 103 -4.63 51.24 8.72
N ALA A 104 -4.85 52.39 9.34
CA ALA A 104 -3.90 53.00 10.27
C ALA A 104 -3.66 52.18 11.56
N ASN A 105 -4.59 51.30 11.93
CA ASN A 105 -4.48 50.40 13.07
C ASN A 105 -3.70 49.10 12.77
N THR A 106 -3.16 48.95 11.56
CA THR A 106 -2.30 47.82 11.18
C THR A 106 -0.99 47.85 11.98
N ARG A 107 -0.60 46.72 12.56
CA ARG A 107 0.67 46.53 13.27
C ARG A 107 1.52 45.38 12.72
N ARG A 108 0.94 44.52 11.88
CA ARG A 108 1.65 43.42 11.20
C ARG A 108 1.15 43.31 9.78
N ILE A 109 2.06 43.06 8.85
CA ILE A 109 1.77 42.91 7.42
C ILE A 109 2.43 41.62 6.95
N HIS A 110 1.65 40.78 6.26
CA HIS A 110 2.22 39.76 5.38
C HIS A 110 2.17 40.26 3.94
N PHE A 111 3.33 40.26 3.28
CA PHE A 111 3.49 40.63 1.87
C PHE A 111 3.48 39.34 1.06
N ILE A 112 2.51 39.21 0.15
CA ILE A 112 2.31 37.99 -0.62
C ILE A 112 2.24 38.36 -2.09
N ALA A 113 3.28 37.98 -2.83
CA ALA A 113 3.32 38.17 -4.28
C ALA A 113 2.81 36.95 -5.01
N ASN A 114 2.21 37.18 -6.18
CA ASN A 114 1.82 36.14 -7.13
C ASN A 114 0.81 35.12 -6.57
N GLN A 115 0.13 35.44 -5.46
CA GLN A 115 -0.91 34.61 -4.89
C GLN A 115 -2.25 34.91 -5.57
N ASN A 116 -2.95 33.84 -5.93
CA ASN A 116 -4.33 33.94 -6.37
C ASN A 116 -5.25 34.30 -5.19
N MET A 117 -5.98 35.40 -5.34
CA MET A 117 -6.92 35.93 -4.33
C MET A 117 -8.41 35.78 -4.72
N THR A 118 -8.72 35.19 -5.87
CA THR A 118 -10.09 35.14 -6.45
C THR A 118 -11.10 34.47 -5.53
N ASP A 119 -10.71 33.36 -4.90
CA ASP A 119 -11.59 32.58 -4.02
C ASP A 119 -11.39 32.91 -2.53
N PHE A 120 -10.58 33.92 -2.22
CA PHE A 120 -10.32 34.31 -0.84
C PHE A 120 -11.49 35.10 -0.26
N GLN A 121 -12.28 34.44 0.59
CA GLN A 121 -13.44 35.05 1.25
C GLN A 121 -13.02 35.87 2.48
N GLU A 122 -12.57 37.10 2.26
CA GLU A 122 -12.02 37.99 3.28
C GLU A 122 -12.89 38.10 4.56
N ASP A 123 -14.22 38.14 4.40
CA ASP A 123 -15.15 38.31 5.51
C ASP A 123 -15.19 37.10 6.47
N GLU A 124 -14.92 35.88 6.00
CA GLU A 124 -14.87 34.68 6.84
C GLU A 124 -13.65 34.68 7.78
N PHE A 125 -12.61 35.45 7.42
CA PHE A 125 -11.35 35.53 8.14
C PHE A 125 -11.27 36.73 9.10
N ARG A 126 -12.29 37.60 9.16
CA ARG A 126 -12.28 38.73 10.09
C ARG A 126 -12.12 38.26 11.54
N ASN A 127 -11.21 38.90 12.27
CA ASN A 127 -10.85 38.54 13.65
C ASN A 127 -10.21 37.15 13.82
N LYS A 128 -9.72 36.52 12.74
CA LYS A 128 -8.88 35.32 12.82
C LYS A 128 -7.42 35.70 13.03
N SER A 129 -6.64 34.80 13.64
CA SER A 129 -5.22 35.05 13.88
C SER A 129 -4.40 34.96 12.59
N GLU A 130 -3.18 35.50 12.58
CA GLU A 130 -2.24 35.30 11.45
C GLU A 130 -2.13 33.83 11.03
N ALA A 131 -2.05 32.89 11.98
CA ALA A 131 -1.93 31.45 11.70
C ALA A 131 -3.18 30.89 11.01
N ASP A 132 -4.37 31.26 11.49
CA ASP A 132 -5.64 30.78 10.93
C ASP A 132 -5.91 31.31 9.52
N VAL A 133 -5.29 32.42 9.14
CA VAL A 133 -5.44 33.02 7.80
C VAL A 133 -4.31 32.58 6.88
N ILE A 134 -3.07 32.83 7.26
CA ILE A 134 -1.91 32.75 6.35
C ILE A 134 -1.36 31.32 6.25
N ALA A 135 -1.41 30.51 7.32
CA ALA A 135 -0.75 29.20 7.32
C ALA A 135 -1.52 28.17 6.48
N LEU A 136 -2.80 28.44 6.24
CA LEU A 136 -3.70 27.61 5.45
C LEU A 136 -3.79 28.04 3.98
N LEU A 137 -3.13 29.15 3.59
CA LEU A 137 -3.09 29.55 2.19
C LEU A 137 -2.18 28.60 1.42
N GLU A 138 -2.74 28.02 0.37
CA GLU A 138 -2.05 27.14 -0.56
C GLU A 138 -1.83 27.84 -1.91
N GLY A 139 -0.74 27.48 -2.57
CA GLY A 139 -0.38 27.91 -3.91
C GLY A 139 -0.28 26.72 -4.86
N SER A 140 -0.63 26.94 -6.13
CA SER A 140 -0.45 25.98 -7.21
C SER A 140 0.87 26.22 -7.94
N SER A 141 1.36 25.22 -8.68
CA SER A 141 2.69 25.28 -9.32
C SER A 141 2.79 26.20 -10.54
N GLY A 142 1.73 26.96 -10.87
CA GLY A 142 1.68 27.84 -12.04
C GLY A 142 2.53 29.10 -11.90
N MET A 143 2.56 29.69 -10.71
CA MET A 143 3.29 30.93 -10.42
C MET A 143 4.18 30.77 -9.19
N MET A 144 5.39 31.35 -9.24
CA MET A 144 6.27 31.40 -8.08
C MET A 144 5.70 32.39 -7.06
N ILE A 145 5.26 31.91 -5.90
CA ILE A 145 4.77 32.78 -4.83
C ILE A 145 5.95 33.22 -3.97
N TYR A 146 5.93 34.51 -3.63
CA TYR A 146 6.90 35.10 -2.72
C TYR A 146 6.19 35.62 -1.49
N TRP A 147 6.79 35.39 -0.32
CA TRP A 147 6.23 35.81 0.95
C TRP A 147 7.24 36.59 1.79
N ALA A 148 6.76 37.58 2.54
CA ALA A 148 7.48 38.20 3.64
C ALA A 148 6.53 38.59 4.77
N ARG A 149 7.08 38.87 5.95
CA ARG A 149 6.31 39.35 7.11
C ARG A 149 7.04 40.50 7.79
N PHE A 150 6.32 41.59 8.05
CA PHE A 150 6.76 42.71 8.88
C PHE A 150 5.85 42.83 10.11
N ALA A 151 6.45 43.11 11.28
CA ALA A 151 5.71 43.42 12.49
C ALA A 151 6.36 44.61 13.19
N CYS A 152 5.54 45.56 13.65
CA CYS A 152 6.01 46.66 14.47
C CYS A 152 6.67 46.15 15.77
N ASP A 153 7.69 46.86 16.25
CA ASP A 153 8.24 46.60 17.57
C ASP A 153 7.16 46.87 18.64
N ALA A 154 6.90 45.87 19.48
CA ALA A 154 5.91 45.95 20.55
C ALA A 154 6.20 47.06 21.56
N ASN A 155 7.45 47.52 21.65
CA ASN A 155 7.87 48.62 22.54
C ASN A 155 7.94 49.98 21.85
N ASN A 156 7.57 50.07 20.57
CA ASN A 156 7.57 51.31 19.81
C ASN A 156 6.13 51.74 19.46
N GLU A 157 5.71 52.88 19.97
CA GLU A 157 4.36 53.41 19.75
C GLU A 157 4.16 54.02 18.36
N GLU A 158 5.23 54.34 17.62
CA GLU A 158 5.17 54.91 16.27
C GLU A 158 4.27 54.05 15.35
N PRO A 159 3.46 54.68 14.48
CA PRO A 159 2.59 53.96 13.55
C PRO A 159 3.41 53.18 12.51
N ILE A 160 2.74 52.23 11.83
CA ILE A 160 3.42 51.25 10.98
C ILE A 160 4.16 51.88 9.80
N ASP A 161 3.63 52.95 9.21
CA ASP A 161 4.24 53.72 8.12
C ASP A 161 5.61 54.30 8.53
N GLN A 162 5.72 54.81 9.77
CA GLN A 162 6.98 55.35 10.28
C GLN A 162 8.01 54.26 10.61
N GLN A 163 7.56 53.12 11.16
CA GLN A 163 8.46 52.00 11.46
C GLN A 163 8.94 51.31 10.17
N LEU A 164 8.06 51.15 9.19
CA LEU A 164 8.39 50.57 7.89
C LEU A 164 9.33 51.49 7.10
N ALA A 165 9.13 52.82 7.12
CA ALA A 165 10.02 53.77 6.44
C ALA A 165 11.47 53.75 6.98
N LYS A 166 11.69 53.30 8.23
CA LYS A 166 13.03 53.09 8.80
C LYS A 166 13.71 51.82 8.29
N ASN A 167 12.92 50.88 7.77
CA ASN A 167 13.42 49.62 7.21
C ASN A 167 12.59 49.23 5.97
N PRO A 168 12.68 50.00 4.88
CA PRO A 168 11.78 49.88 3.74
C PRO A 168 12.05 48.63 2.89
N ASN A 169 13.21 47.97 3.08
CA ASN A 169 13.57 46.78 2.31
C ASN A 169 12.98 45.51 2.92
N ILE A 170 12.05 44.88 2.21
CA ILE A 170 11.32 43.67 2.58
C ILE A 170 11.92 42.47 1.85
N ILE A 171 12.54 41.57 2.62
CA ILE A 171 13.14 40.36 2.09
C ILE A 171 12.06 39.30 1.86
N MET A 172 11.83 38.93 0.61
CA MET A 172 10.82 37.95 0.24
C MET A 172 11.42 36.58 -0.11
N ILE A 173 10.75 35.53 0.33
CA ILE A 173 11.18 34.13 0.13
C ILE A 173 10.24 33.41 -0.82
N ARG A 174 10.81 32.58 -1.69
CA ARG A 174 10.05 31.69 -2.59
C ARG A 174 9.40 30.56 -1.82
N ASN A 175 8.21 30.12 -2.23
CA ASN A 175 7.53 28.94 -1.65
C ASN A 175 7.93 27.60 -2.29
N GLN A 176 8.70 27.62 -3.38
CA GLN A 176 9.20 26.42 -4.06
C GLN A 176 10.72 26.27 -3.94
N ALA A 177 11.19 25.03 -3.99
CA ALA A 177 12.58 24.66 -4.20
C ALA A 177 12.91 24.63 -5.69
N LYS A 178 14.21 24.69 -6.03
CA LYS A 178 14.73 24.52 -7.38
C LYS A 178 15.62 23.28 -7.47
N ILE A 179 15.49 22.52 -8.55
CA ILE A 179 16.33 21.36 -8.87
C ILE A 179 17.00 21.60 -10.23
N THR A 180 18.30 21.32 -10.34
CA THR A 180 19.04 21.38 -11.62
C THR A 180 20.02 20.21 -11.73
N ILE A 181 20.47 19.95 -12.96
CA ILE A 181 21.59 19.05 -13.24
C ILE A 181 22.79 19.90 -13.67
N ASP A 182 23.88 19.78 -12.93
CA ASP A 182 25.14 20.43 -13.24
C ASP A 182 25.88 19.67 -14.35
N ASN A 183 26.47 20.41 -15.31
CA ASN A 183 27.19 19.87 -16.46
C ASN A 183 26.43 18.73 -17.18
N PRO A 184 25.20 18.98 -17.68
CA PRO A 184 24.35 17.93 -18.27
C PRO A 184 24.97 17.28 -19.50
N THR A 185 25.84 18.01 -20.20
CA THR A 185 26.73 17.49 -21.24
C THR A 185 28.18 17.75 -20.86
N GLY A 186 29.09 16.82 -21.18
CA GLY A 186 30.53 17.02 -20.97
C GLY A 186 31.05 16.63 -19.57
N ASN A 187 30.21 16.05 -18.71
CA ASN A 187 30.66 15.41 -17.45
C ASN A 187 31.48 14.12 -17.67
N GLY A 188 31.48 13.56 -18.89
CA GLY A 188 32.26 12.37 -19.26
C GLY A 188 31.60 11.02 -18.97
N TYR A 189 30.42 11.00 -18.34
CA TYR A 189 29.72 9.80 -17.92
C TYR A 189 28.34 9.63 -18.57
N LEU A 190 27.58 10.71 -18.71
CA LEU A 190 26.23 10.70 -19.28
C LEU A 190 26.00 12.00 -20.07
N VAL A 191 25.43 11.88 -21.26
CA VAL A 191 24.82 13.01 -21.97
C VAL A 191 23.36 13.05 -21.55
N VAL A 192 23.03 13.96 -20.65
CA VAL A 192 21.66 14.13 -20.15
C VAL A 192 20.83 14.82 -21.22
N THR A 193 19.69 14.24 -21.55
CA THR A 193 18.74 14.77 -22.53
C THR A 193 17.45 15.27 -21.87
N GLY A 194 17.16 14.87 -20.63
CA GLY A 194 16.02 15.38 -19.88
C GLY A 194 15.99 14.95 -18.43
N PHE A 195 15.18 15.63 -17.61
CA PHE A 195 14.91 15.19 -16.23
C PHE A 195 13.56 15.70 -15.70
N THR A 196 13.06 15.06 -14.64
CA THR A 196 11.89 15.50 -13.87
C THR A 196 11.95 14.98 -12.43
N ALA A 197 11.15 15.54 -11.53
CA ALA A 197 10.93 14.99 -10.19
C ALA A 197 9.58 14.25 -10.15
N TYR A 198 9.55 13.13 -9.44
CA TYR A 198 8.39 12.26 -9.25
C TYR A 198 8.07 12.16 -7.75
N ASN A 199 6.79 11.96 -7.44
CA ASN A 199 6.26 11.87 -6.08
C ASN A 199 6.37 13.18 -5.27
N THR A 200 6.20 14.33 -5.94
CA THR A 200 6.20 15.65 -5.32
C THR A 200 4.78 16.14 -5.06
N ASN A 201 4.63 17.03 -4.08
CA ASN A 201 3.35 17.66 -3.76
C ASN A 201 2.87 18.55 -4.93
N ALA A 202 1.57 18.49 -5.23
CA ALA A 202 0.93 19.31 -6.26
C ALA A 202 0.67 20.75 -5.80
N PHE A 203 0.54 20.94 -4.48
CA PHE A 203 0.33 22.21 -3.80
C PHE A 203 1.43 22.46 -2.78
N GLY A 204 1.60 23.72 -2.39
CA GLY A 204 2.47 24.10 -1.28
C GLY A 204 1.93 25.30 -0.54
N THR A 205 2.28 25.44 0.74
CA THR A 205 1.81 26.57 1.53
C THR A 205 2.51 27.86 1.13
N VAL A 206 1.77 28.97 1.16
CA VAL A 206 2.27 30.29 0.77
C VAL A 206 3.42 30.75 1.67
N ALA A 207 3.30 30.49 2.98
CA ALA A 207 4.19 31.00 3.99
C ALA A 207 4.80 29.88 4.85
N PRO A 208 6.06 30.02 5.31
CA PRO A 208 6.64 29.07 6.25
C PRO A 208 6.01 29.23 7.64
N TYR A 209 5.59 28.13 8.27
CA TYR A 209 5.03 28.15 9.61
C TYR A 209 5.58 27.00 10.45
N HIS A 210 6.35 27.32 11.49
CA HIS A 210 6.89 26.33 12.41
C HIS A 210 5.90 26.07 13.56
N PRO A 211 5.58 24.81 13.91
CA PRO A 211 4.57 24.48 14.92
C PRO A 211 4.79 25.14 16.29
N THR A 212 6.06 25.35 16.68
CA THR A 212 6.41 25.93 17.98
C THR A 212 7.03 27.33 17.91
N LYS A 213 7.57 27.72 16.75
CA LYS A 213 8.30 28.99 16.57
C LYS A 213 7.51 30.01 15.75
N GLY A 214 6.39 29.61 15.14
CA GLY A 214 5.53 30.46 14.32
C GLY A 214 6.19 30.82 12.99
N TRP A 215 6.06 32.10 12.60
CA TRP A 215 6.54 32.67 11.33
C TRP A 215 8.07 32.83 11.28
N VAL A 216 8.79 31.72 11.17
CA VAL A 216 10.25 31.68 11.03
C VAL A 216 10.69 31.09 9.71
N TRP A 217 11.92 31.38 9.30
CA TRP A 217 12.52 30.89 8.07
C TRP A 217 13.68 29.94 8.39
N SER A 218 13.79 28.82 7.66
CA SER A 218 14.76 27.76 7.97
C SER A 218 16.23 28.12 7.69
N SER A 219 16.53 29.24 7.01
CA SER A 219 17.92 29.73 6.92
C SER A 219 18.31 30.64 8.09
N ASN A 220 17.41 30.89 9.03
CA ASN A 220 17.78 31.56 10.28
C ASN A 220 18.67 30.60 11.08
N ALA A 221 19.84 31.06 11.51
CA ALA A 221 20.86 30.22 12.15
C ALA A 221 20.37 29.47 13.41
N ASP A 222 19.33 30.00 14.07
CA ASP A 222 18.75 29.45 15.30
C ASP A 222 17.50 28.57 15.07
N VAL A 223 17.20 28.24 13.82
CA VAL A 223 16.04 27.43 13.42
C VAL A 223 16.51 26.18 12.71
N GLU A 224 16.17 25.03 13.26
CA GLU A 224 16.35 23.72 12.66
C GLU A 224 15.66 23.65 11.28
N PRO A 225 16.21 22.88 10.32
CA PRO A 225 15.55 22.66 9.04
C PRO A 225 14.15 22.05 9.22
N PHE A 226 13.16 22.62 8.56
CA PHE A 226 11.77 22.14 8.58
C PHE A 226 11.11 22.39 7.23
N VAL A 227 9.95 21.76 7.01
CA VAL A 227 9.03 22.00 5.89
C VAL A 227 7.66 22.38 6.44
N THR A 228 6.87 23.12 5.66
CA THR A 228 5.46 23.42 5.97
C THR A 228 4.59 22.80 4.89
N LEU A 229 3.92 21.69 5.23
CA LEU A 229 3.12 20.93 4.28
C LEU A 229 1.70 21.53 4.11
N PRO A 230 1.12 21.45 2.91
CA PRO A 230 -0.28 21.82 2.67
C PRO A 230 -1.25 20.88 3.42
N ALA A 231 -2.48 21.33 3.61
CA ALA A 231 -3.56 20.46 4.09
C ALA A 231 -4.00 19.49 2.97
N ASN A 232 -3.91 19.93 1.72
CA ASN A 232 -4.09 19.08 0.55
C ASN A 232 -2.81 18.30 0.24
N ASP A 233 -2.83 16.99 0.51
CA ASP A 233 -1.70 16.07 0.32
C ASP A 233 -1.60 15.48 -1.10
N ALA A 234 -2.38 16.00 -2.05
CA ALA A 234 -2.34 15.54 -3.44
C ALA A 234 -0.93 15.62 -4.04
N LYS A 235 -0.51 14.50 -4.64
CA LYS A 235 0.72 14.40 -5.41
C LYS A 235 0.47 14.74 -6.88
N LEU A 236 1.52 15.23 -7.55
CA LEU A 236 1.49 15.54 -8.97
C LEU A 236 1.24 14.26 -9.79
N SER A 237 0.14 14.21 -10.55
CA SER A 237 -0.42 12.92 -11.01
C SER A 237 -0.18 12.53 -12.48
N ASP A 238 0.32 13.44 -13.32
CA ASP A 238 0.35 13.28 -14.79
C ASP A 238 1.77 13.16 -15.39
N ILE A 239 2.80 12.95 -14.56
CA ILE A 239 4.18 12.84 -15.03
C ILE A 239 4.38 11.49 -15.71
N GLN A 240 4.48 11.50 -17.04
CA GLN A 240 4.59 10.31 -17.88
C GLN A 240 5.95 10.22 -18.61
N ASP A 241 6.72 11.31 -18.62
CA ASP A 241 8.07 11.38 -19.16
C ASP A 241 8.83 12.57 -18.53
N VAL A 242 10.12 12.69 -18.84
CA VAL A 242 10.99 13.79 -18.44
C VAL A 242 10.90 14.99 -19.39
N GLN A 243 11.20 16.19 -18.89
CA GLN A 243 11.31 17.39 -19.73
C GLN A 243 12.68 17.45 -20.41
N ASP A 244 12.73 17.93 -21.66
CA ASP A 244 14.00 18.10 -22.38
C ASP A 244 14.86 19.19 -21.73
N ILE A 245 16.10 18.82 -21.38
CA ILE A 245 16.99 19.68 -20.60
C ILE A 245 17.49 20.90 -21.40
N SER A 246 17.48 20.82 -22.74
CA SER A 246 17.87 21.94 -23.60
C SER A 246 16.83 23.08 -23.59
N GLN A 247 15.59 22.75 -23.20
CA GLN A 247 14.46 23.67 -23.15
C GLN A 247 14.18 24.10 -21.71
N ASN A 248 14.24 23.16 -20.76
CA ASN A 248 13.96 23.40 -19.35
C ASN A 248 15.10 22.83 -18.47
N PRO A 249 16.16 23.63 -18.18
CA PRO A 249 17.31 23.18 -17.41
C PRO A 249 17.11 23.21 -15.88
N GLU A 250 16.00 23.78 -15.39
CA GLU A 250 15.65 23.79 -13.97
C GLU A 250 14.30 23.10 -13.75
N LEU A 251 13.96 22.78 -12.50
CA LEU A 251 12.66 22.28 -12.10
C LEU A 251 12.29 22.89 -10.76
N TYR A 252 11.05 23.33 -10.59
CA TYR A 252 10.58 23.87 -9.31
C TYR A 252 9.54 22.94 -8.69
N VAL A 253 9.70 22.69 -7.39
CA VAL A 253 8.88 21.74 -6.63
C VAL A 253 8.52 22.32 -5.27
N PHE A 254 7.35 21.96 -4.75
CA PHE A 254 6.94 22.36 -3.41
C PHE A 254 7.69 21.57 -2.32
N GLU A 255 7.52 22.02 -1.08
CA GLU A 255 8.14 21.35 0.06
C GLU A 255 7.64 19.92 0.22
N CYS A 256 8.55 19.01 0.53
CA CYS A 256 8.26 17.59 0.72
C CYS A 256 9.10 17.05 1.88
N GLU A 257 8.52 16.17 2.71
CA GLU A 257 9.27 15.46 3.75
C GLU A 257 10.29 14.48 3.16
N ASN A 258 9.97 13.88 2.01
CA ASN A 258 10.83 12.91 1.33
C ASN A 258 11.21 11.77 2.30
N SER A 259 10.24 11.09 2.91
CA SER A 259 10.54 10.04 3.88
C SER A 259 11.12 8.79 3.19
N SER A 260 11.65 7.82 3.96
CA SER A 260 12.12 6.56 3.38
C SER A 260 10.98 5.71 2.81
N GLU A 261 9.77 5.86 3.37
CA GLU A 261 8.56 5.16 2.94
C GLU A 261 7.86 5.87 1.77
N ASP A 262 7.99 7.20 1.67
CA ASP A 262 7.44 8.04 0.58
C ASP A 262 8.54 8.92 -0.07
N PRO A 263 9.55 8.32 -0.74
CA PRO A 263 10.69 9.06 -1.24
C PRO A 263 10.37 9.84 -2.52
N VAL A 264 10.88 11.08 -2.60
CA VAL A 264 10.93 11.87 -3.83
C VAL A 264 12.07 11.37 -4.70
N SER A 265 11.77 11.13 -5.97
CA SER A 265 12.76 10.65 -6.95
C SER A 265 12.94 11.66 -8.07
N VAL A 266 14.17 11.85 -8.53
CA VAL A 266 14.49 12.55 -9.77
C VAL A 266 14.79 11.51 -10.83
N ILE A 267 14.03 11.55 -11.93
CA ILE A 267 14.24 10.68 -13.08
C ILE A 267 15.05 11.46 -14.11
N ILE A 268 16.21 10.92 -14.48
CA ILE A 268 17.13 11.49 -15.47
C ILE A 268 17.09 10.62 -16.72
N ARG A 269 16.85 11.22 -17.88
CA ARG A 269 17.01 10.57 -19.19
C ARG A 269 18.32 11.00 -19.83
N GLY A 270 19.05 10.05 -20.38
CA GLY A 270 20.25 10.34 -21.14
C GLY A 270 20.88 9.10 -21.74
N HIS A 271 21.97 9.30 -22.46
CA HIS A 271 22.72 8.24 -23.12
C HIS A 271 24.22 8.35 -22.81
N LEU A 272 24.97 7.25 -22.95
CA LEU A 272 26.41 7.26 -22.76
C LEU A 272 27.11 8.13 -23.84
N PRO A 273 28.26 8.75 -23.53
CA PRO A 273 29.01 9.53 -24.51
C PRO A 273 29.40 8.70 -25.75
N GLY A 274 28.93 9.12 -26.93
CA GLY A 274 29.19 8.43 -28.19
C GLY A 274 28.15 7.35 -28.56
N GLU A 275 27.17 7.11 -27.68
CA GLU A 275 26.02 6.27 -27.95
C GLU A 275 24.77 7.13 -28.24
N SER A 276 23.66 6.48 -28.58
CA SER A 276 22.37 7.12 -28.92
C SER A 276 21.16 6.47 -28.26
N GLU A 277 21.36 5.41 -27.48
CA GLU A 277 20.27 4.74 -26.77
C GLU A 277 19.98 5.50 -25.48
N GLU A 278 18.76 6.03 -25.37
CA GLU A 278 18.29 6.75 -24.19
C GLU A 278 17.87 5.76 -23.10
N LEU A 279 18.38 5.96 -21.89
CA LEU A 279 17.98 5.23 -20.69
C LEU A 279 17.48 6.20 -19.62
N TYR A 280 16.59 5.69 -18.77
CA TYR A 280 16.02 6.41 -17.64
C TYR A 280 16.65 5.92 -16.33
N TYR A 281 17.14 6.85 -15.53
CA TYR A 281 17.84 6.59 -14.27
C TYR A 281 17.08 7.24 -13.11
N ARG A 282 16.81 6.45 -12.07
CA ARG A 282 16.20 6.94 -10.83
C ARG A 282 17.27 7.43 -9.85
N VAL A 283 17.08 8.62 -9.30
CA VAL A 283 17.99 9.25 -8.33
C VAL A 283 17.17 9.73 -7.13
N MET A 284 17.62 9.47 -5.90
CA MET A 284 16.97 9.94 -4.68
C MET A 284 17.64 11.18 -4.10
N LEU A 285 16.88 12.05 -3.42
CA LEU A 285 17.42 13.21 -2.71
C LEU A 285 17.88 12.79 -1.31
N ILE A 286 19.12 12.31 -1.22
CA ILE A 286 19.72 11.87 0.03
C ILE A 286 21.01 12.64 0.34
N LYS A 287 21.30 12.82 1.63
CA LYS A 287 22.56 13.32 2.15
C LYS A 287 23.69 12.30 1.96
N ALA A 288 24.93 12.73 2.17
CA ALA A 288 26.11 11.85 2.09
C ALA A 288 26.04 10.66 3.05
N ASN A 289 25.41 10.84 4.22
CA ASN A 289 25.15 9.79 5.21
C ASN A 289 23.93 8.91 4.86
N GLY A 290 23.35 9.02 3.66
CA GLY A 290 22.20 8.22 3.21
C GLY A 290 20.87 8.56 3.86
N GLU A 291 20.76 9.60 4.68
CA GLU A 291 19.48 10.12 5.15
C GLU A 291 18.77 10.87 4.03
N GLN A 292 17.44 10.82 4.05
CA GLN A 292 16.64 11.63 3.13
C GLN A 292 16.84 13.12 3.43
N GLU A 293 16.97 13.91 2.38
CA GLU A 293 17.04 15.37 2.46
C GLU A 293 15.64 15.94 2.31
N LEU A 294 15.22 16.78 3.26
CA LEU A 294 13.99 17.56 3.14
C LEU A 294 14.06 18.44 1.89
N ILE A 295 12.97 18.50 1.13
CA ILE A 295 12.85 19.46 0.03
C ILE A 295 12.25 20.74 0.62
N ARG A 296 13.05 21.80 0.65
CA ARG A 296 12.74 23.05 1.34
C ARG A 296 12.55 24.18 0.36
N ARG A 297 11.57 25.03 0.64
CA ARG A 297 11.29 26.23 -0.17
C ARG A 297 12.51 27.15 -0.27
N ASN A 298 12.66 27.88 -1.38
CA ASN A 298 13.79 28.77 -1.71
C ASN A 298 15.20 28.13 -1.58
N HIS A 299 15.31 26.80 -1.66
CA HIS A 299 16.61 26.10 -1.74
C HIS A 299 16.88 25.64 -3.17
N HIS A 300 18.16 25.53 -3.52
CA HIS A 300 18.61 25.01 -4.81
C HIS A 300 19.36 23.70 -4.63
N TYR A 301 18.77 22.62 -5.13
CA TYR A 301 19.33 21.27 -5.15
C TYR A 301 19.98 21.05 -6.52
N MET A 302 21.30 20.90 -6.53
CA MET A 302 22.08 20.74 -7.76
C MET A 302 22.68 19.34 -7.82
N PHE A 303 22.28 18.57 -8.82
CA PHE A 303 22.78 17.21 -9.04
C PHE A 303 24.06 17.25 -9.87
N HIS A 304 25.14 16.73 -9.30
CA HIS A 304 26.43 16.62 -9.99
C HIS A 304 26.73 15.15 -10.32
N ILE A 305 26.84 14.84 -11.61
CA ILE A 305 27.15 13.48 -12.09
C ILE A 305 28.67 13.27 -12.06
N ALA A 306 29.15 12.61 -11.01
CA ALA A 306 30.57 12.35 -10.77
C ALA A 306 31.06 10.95 -11.21
N GLY A 307 30.19 10.15 -11.85
CA GLY A 307 30.51 8.78 -12.24
C GLY A 307 29.45 8.14 -13.12
N ALA A 308 29.73 6.94 -13.63
CA ALA A 308 28.79 6.16 -14.42
C ALA A 308 27.53 5.81 -13.62
N LEU A 309 26.36 5.99 -14.22
CA LEU A 309 25.09 5.62 -13.61
C LEU A 309 24.79 4.13 -13.85
N SER A 310 24.12 3.51 -12.88
CA SER A 310 23.72 2.09 -12.90
C SER A 310 22.19 1.97 -12.84
N TYR A 311 21.64 0.81 -13.22
CA TYR A 311 20.20 0.51 -13.20
C TYR A 311 19.33 1.33 -14.18
N GLY A 312 19.92 1.80 -15.29
CA GLY A 312 19.18 2.46 -16.36
C GLY A 312 18.08 1.55 -16.91
N GLN A 313 16.89 2.10 -17.11
CA GLN A 313 15.72 1.41 -17.63
C GLN A 313 15.37 1.90 -19.03
N PRO A 314 14.76 1.06 -19.89
CA PRO A 314 14.38 1.46 -21.24
C PRO A 314 13.17 2.40 -21.27
N THR A 315 12.37 2.47 -20.20
CA THR A 315 11.16 3.31 -20.13
C THR A 315 11.09 4.10 -18.83
N PHE A 316 10.39 5.24 -18.88
CA PHE A 316 10.13 6.08 -17.71
C PHE A 316 9.41 5.30 -16.60
N GLU A 317 8.35 4.55 -16.95
CA GLU A 317 7.55 3.75 -16.01
C GLU A 317 8.39 2.70 -15.27
N ALA A 318 9.26 1.98 -15.99
CA ALA A 318 10.17 1.01 -15.37
C ALA A 318 11.17 1.68 -14.42
N ALA A 319 11.59 2.92 -14.72
CA ALA A 319 12.52 3.66 -13.85
C ALA A 319 11.88 4.07 -12.51
N LEU A 320 10.55 4.24 -12.45
CA LEU A 320 9.86 4.63 -11.21
C LEU A 320 9.99 3.57 -10.11
N THR A 321 10.08 2.29 -10.48
CA THR A 321 10.17 1.16 -9.56
C THR A 321 11.59 0.57 -9.45
N ALA A 322 12.50 0.97 -10.35
CA ALA A 322 13.89 0.52 -10.33
C ALA A 322 14.67 1.00 -9.10
N ALA A 323 15.77 0.30 -8.80
CA ALA A 323 16.72 0.73 -7.78
C ALA A 323 17.35 2.08 -8.13
N ALA A 324 17.46 2.98 -7.16
CA ALA A 324 18.05 4.28 -7.38
C ALA A 324 19.57 4.17 -7.61
N THR A 325 20.09 4.79 -8.66
CA THR A 325 21.52 4.79 -9.00
C THR A 325 22.39 5.24 -7.83
N ASN A 326 21.94 6.26 -7.10
CA ASN A 326 22.66 6.83 -5.97
C ASN A 326 22.21 6.27 -4.63
N ASN A 327 21.38 5.21 -4.56
CA ASN A 327 21.04 4.53 -3.31
C ASN A 327 20.55 3.08 -3.48
N VAL A 328 21.46 2.17 -3.85
CA VAL A 328 21.16 0.74 -4.02
C VAL A 328 20.76 0.04 -2.71
N TRP A 329 21.23 0.53 -1.57
CA TRP A 329 21.04 -0.11 -0.26
C TRP A 329 19.61 -0.08 0.28
N LEU A 330 18.76 0.80 -0.26
CA LEU A 330 17.31 0.76 -0.02
C LEU A 330 16.61 -0.38 -0.75
N SER A 331 17.19 -0.88 -1.83
CA SER A 331 16.61 -1.89 -2.71
C SER A 331 17.16 -3.30 -2.46
N ILE A 332 18.06 -3.47 -1.48
CA ILE A 332 18.58 -4.78 -1.11
C ILE A 332 17.59 -5.49 -0.21
N SER A 333 17.28 -6.74 -0.55
CA SER A 333 16.41 -7.62 0.23
C SER A 333 16.77 -7.59 1.71
N ASP A 334 15.74 -7.49 2.54
CA ASP A 334 15.85 -7.49 4.00
C ASP A 334 16.37 -8.83 4.55
N GLU A 335 16.38 -9.89 3.72
CA GLU A 335 16.93 -11.21 4.06
C GLU A 335 18.46 -11.27 4.03
N VAL A 336 19.13 -10.25 3.47
CA VAL A 336 20.59 -10.23 3.35
C VAL A 336 21.23 -9.69 4.64
N GLU A 337 21.99 -10.53 5.33
CA GLU A 337 22.61 -10.21 6.63
C GLU A 337 23.68 -9.11 6.57
N SER A 338 24.37 -8.93 5.44
CA SER A 338 25.48 -7.97 5.31
C SER A 338 25.44 -7.12 4.04
N VAL A 339 25.92 -5.88 4.16
CA VAL A 339 26.19 -4.95 3.05
C VAL A 339 27.55 -4.32 3.20
N GLU A 340 28.10 -3.88 2.08
CA GLU A 340 29.41 -3.28 2.04
C GLU A 340 29.48 -2.08 1.10
N ASP A 341 30.29 -1.09 1.45
CA ASP A 341 30.74 -0.06 0.52
C ASP A 341 32.26 -0.16 0.33
N ASN A 342 32.89 0.93 -0.14
CA ASN A 342 34.34 0.94 -0.35
C ASN A 342 35.14 0.93 0.97
N ASN A 343 34.55 1.32 2.09
CA ASN A 343 35.23 1.56 3.35
C ASN A 343 34.74 0.66 4.49
N TYR A 344 33.50 0.19 4.45
CA TYR A 344 32.84 -0.50 5.55
C TYR A 344 32.06 -1.72 5.08
N ILE A 345 31.92 -2.68 5.99
CA ILE A 345 30.98 -3.80 5.91
C ILE A 345 30.09 -3.70 7.14
N LEU A 346 28.78 -3.54 6.96
CA LEU A 346 27.78 -3.56 8.03
C LEU A 346 27.02 -4.88 7.96
N ALA A 347 27.02 -5.63 9.07
CA ALA A 347 26.31 -6.89 9.17
C ALA A 347 25.43 -6.95 10.42
N VAL A 348 24.29 -7.63 10.34
CA VAL A 348 23.48 -8.02 11.50
C VAL A 348 23.63 -9.51 11.72
N ASN A 349 23.61 -9.95 12.98
CA ASN A 349 23.76 -11.38 13.28
C ASN A 349 22.58 -12.22 12.76
N GLN A 350 21.38 -11.62 12.72
CA GLN A 350 20.15 -12.23 12.24
C GLN A 350 19.28 -11.11 11.66
N THR A 351 18.63 -11.37 10.52
CA THR A 351 17.68 -10.43 9.89
C THR A 351 16.29 -10.49 10.53
N SER A 352 16.00 -11.57 11.26
CA SER A 352 14.79 -11.71 12.07
C SER A 352 15.06 -12.49 13.36
N VAL A 353 14.24 -12.23 14.39
CA VAL A 353 14.19 -13.00 15.64
C VAL A 353 12.75 -13.21 16.07
N VAL A 354 12.45 -14.41 16.59
CA VAL A 354 11.14 -14.77 17.12
C VAL A 354 11.27 -15.12 18.60
N TYR A 355 10.45 -14.50 19.44
CA TYR A 355 10.38 -14.76 20.88
C TYR A 355 9.00 -15.30 21.28
N ASN A 356 8.98 -16.16 22.29
CA ASN A 356 7.73 -16.57 22.95
C ASN A 356 7.27 -15.53 23.98
N ASP A 357 6.00 -15.63 24.36
CA ASP A 357 5.35 -14.82 25.41
C ASP A 357 6.04 -14.89 26.78
N GLU A 358 6.84 -15.92 27.06
CA GLU A 358 7.70 -15.96 28.26
C GLU A 358 8.75 -14.83 28.31
N ARG A 359 9.05 -14.21 27.17
CA ARG A 359 9.91 -13.01 27.05
C ARG A 359 9.13 -11.70 27.16
N ALA A 360 7.80 -11.74 27.22
CA ALA A 360 6.97 -10.54 27.33
C ALA A 360 7.31 -9.73 28.59
N GLY A 361 7.45 -8.42 28.44
CA GLY A 361 7.88 -7.53 29.53
C GLY A 361 9.35 -7.65 29.94
N LYS A 362 10.17 -8.44 29.24
CA LYS A 362 11.61 -8.60 29.51
C LYS A 362 12.46 -7.87 28.47
N THR A 363 13.77 -7.81 28.72
CA THR A 363 14.73 -7.28 27.75
C THR A 363 15.14 -8.36 26.73
N ALA A 364 15.30 -7.96 25.47
CA ALA A 364 15.94 -8.74 24.42
C ALA A 364 17.25 -8.09 23.98
N GLU A 365 18.20 -8.92 23.57
CA GLU A 365 19.53 -8.51 23.11
C GLU A 365 19.73 -8.93 21.66
N LEU A 366 20.11 -7.97 20.83
CA LEU A 366 20.41 -8.15 19.40
C LEU A 366 21.79 -7.59 19.10
N LYS A 367 22.40 -8.02 18.00
CA LYS A 367 23.79 -7.68 17.67
C LYS A 367 23.97 -7.33 16.20
N TYR A 368 24.94 -6.45 15.97
CA TYR A 368 25.44 -6.10 14.64
C TYR A 368 26.97 -5.93 14.70
N THR A 369 27.63 -6.02 13.56
CA THR A 369 29.06 -5.73 13.41
C THR A 369 29.31 -4.69 12.33
N LEU A 370 30.38 -3.92 12.52
CA LEU A 370 30.91 -2.99 11.52
C LEU A 370 32.40 -3.26 11.35
N SER A 371 32.80 -3.69 10.15
CA SER A 371 34.19 -4.01 9.82
C SER A 371 34.74 -3.00 8.80
N GLY A 372 36.02 -2.65 8.93
CA GLY A 372 36.70 -1.76 7.99
C GLY A 372 37.22 -2.49 6.75
N LYS A 373 37.13 -1.84 5.58
CA LYS A 373 37.59 -2.33 4.27
C LYS A 373 38.62 -1.36 3.68
N ASN A 374 39.47 -1.87 2.78
CA ASN A 374 40.48 -1.08 2.07
C ASN A 374 41.42 -0.27 2.99
N GLY A 375 41.75 -0.83 4.16
CA GLY A 375 42.64 -0.21 5.15
C GLY A 375 41.96 0.78 6.09
N THR A 376 40.63 0.93 6.01
CA THR A 376 39.84 1.73 6.96
C THR A 376 39.87 1.09 8.35
N VAL A 377 40.16 1.88 9.38
CA VAL A 377 40.18 1.45 10.79
C VAL A 377 38.92 1.96 11.47
N ILE A 378 38.20 1.07 12.16
CA ILE A 378 36.97 1.43 12.88
C ILE A 378 37.31 2.21 14.15
N THR A 379 36.57 3.28 14.39
CA THR A 379 36.64 4.13 15.59
C THR A 379 35.27 4.30 16.23
N GLU A 380 35.21 4.84 17.45
CA GLU A 380 33.93 5.13 18.13
C GLU A 380 33.05 6.11 17.34
N ALA A 381 33.66 6.96 16.50
CA ALA A 381 32.91 7.87 15.62
C ALA A 381 32.18 7.13 14.48
N ASP A 382 32.57 5.89 14.19
CA ASP A 382 31.95 5.07 13.14
C ASP A 382 30.75 4.27 13.64
N LYS A 383 30.38 4.41 14.91
CA LYS A 383 29.25 3.71 15.53
C LYS A 383 27.97 3.87 14.67
N PRO A 384 27.36 2.76 14.23
CA PRO A 384 26.06 2.78 13.57
C PRO A 384 24.94 3.34 14.46
N VAL A 385 23.91 3.92 13.86
CA VAL A 385 22.70 4.40 14.53
C VAL A 385 21.62 3.32 14.43
N VAL A 386 20.93 3.06 15.54
CA VAL A 386 19.86 2.08 15.62
C VAL A 386 18.54 2.76 15.97
N THR A 387 17.52 2.53 15.14
CA THR A 387 16.19 3.14 15.29
C THR A 387 15.08 2.13 15.00
N TRP A 388 13.86 2.39 15.47
CA TRP A 388 12.67 1.67 15.02
C TRP A 388 12.15 2.30 13.73
N LEU A 389 11.70 1.46 12.80
CA LEU A 389 10.79 1.89 11.74
C LEU A 389 9.37 2.08 12.29
N ASP A 390 8.53 2.77 11.54
CA ASP A 390 7.13 2.95 11.89
C ASP A 390 6.40 1.60 12.05
N GLY A 391 5.37 1.57 12.90
CA GLY A 391 4.60 0.35 13.17
C GLY A 391 5.19 -0.58 14.24
N ASN A 392 6.20 -0.13 15.02
CA ASN A 392 6.68 -0.89 16.18
C ASN A 392 5.58 -1.12 17.23
N THR A 393 5.18 -2.38 17.42
CA THR A 393 4.22 -2.82 18.45
C THR A 393 4.82 -3.82 19.44
N VAL A 394 6.05 -4.30 19.20
CA VAL A 394 6.68 -5.39 19.96
C VAL A 394 7.48 -4.91 21.18
N ALA A 395 8.00 -3.68 21.14
CA ALA A 395 8.88 -3.15 22.18
C ALA A 395 8.63 -1.66 22.46
N ALA A 396 9.10 -1.17 23.61
CA ALA A 396 9.15 0.25 23.86
C ALA A 396 10.10 0.95 22.85
N ASN A 397 9.78 2.20 22.49
CA ASN A 397 10.60 2.97 21.54
C ASN A 397 12.01 3.29 22.06
N THR A 398 12.26 3.14 23.37
CA THR A 398 13.59 3.33 23.95
C THR A 398 14.51 2.15 23.62
N ILE A 399 15.62 2.45 22.95
CA ILE A 399 16.68 1.50 22.61
C ILE A 399 17.90 1.83 23.48
N THR A 400 18.48 0.81 24.13
CA THR A 400 19.77 0.94 24.82
C THR A 400 20.84 0.24 24.00
N GLU A 401 21.95 0.91 23.73
CA GLU A 401 22.97 0.42 22.82
C GLU A 401 24.37 0.55 23.40
N ALA A 402 25.19 -0.49 23.24
CA ALA A 402 26.62 -0.47 23.55
C ALA A 402 27.41 -0.85 22.29
N PHE A 403 28.39 -0.03 21.92
CA PHE A 403 29.31 -0.30 20.82
C PHE A 403 30.73 -0.41 21.37
N THR A 404 31.47 -1.43 20.95
CA THR A 404 32.84 -1.67 21.39
C THR A 404 33.69 -2.17 20.24
N ILE A 405 34.92 -1.68 20.13
CA ILE A 405 35.88 -2.17 19.13
C ILE A 405 36.69 -3.33 19.72
N ASN A 406 36.61 -4.49 19.09
CA ASN A 406 37.31 -5.69 19.55
C ASN A 406 38.81 -5.64 19.20
N SER A 407 39.57 -6.63 19.68
CA SER A 407 41.02 -6.70 19.46
C SER A 407 41.43 -6.86 17.98
N ASN A 408 40.49 -7.23 17.11
CA ASN A 408 40.70 -7.40 15.67
C ASN A 408 40.41 -6.11 14.88
N GLY A 409 40.02 -5.02 15.57
CA GLY A 409 39.70 -3.74 14.94
C GLY A 409 38.29 -3.69 14.33
N GLU A 410 37.42 -4.64 14.67
CA GLU A 410 36.02 -4.68 14.26
C GLU A 410 35.13 -4.10 15.36
N GLY A 411 34.13 -3.30 14.97
CA GLY A 411 33.14 -2.75 15.88
C GLY A 411 31.99 -3.72 16.12
N GLU A 412 31.71 -4.03 17.39
CA GLU A 412 30.60 -4.87 17.81
C GLU A 412 29.53 -4.02 18.50
N GLY A 413 28.32 -4.05 17.97
CA GLY A 413 27.15 -3.39 18.53
C GLY A 413 26.23 -4.35 19.26
N LYS A 414 25.79 -3.96 20.45
CA LYS A 414 24.82 -4.66 21.28
C LYS A 414 23.61 -3.77 21.50
N ILE A 415 22.48 -4.20 20.96
CA ILE A 415 21.18 -3.53 21.04
C ILE A 415 20.37 -4.22 22.14
N ILE A 416 19.82 -3.45 23.08
CA ILE A 416 18.93 -3.91 24.13
C ILE A 416 17.59 -3.21 23.96
N ILE A 417 16.52 -3.99 23.78
CA ILE A 417 15.15 -3.52 23.64
C ILE A 417 14.29 -4.04 24.79
N ASN A 418 13.27 -3.27 25.19
CA ASN A 418 12.31 -3.65 26.22
C ASN A 418 11.03 -4.16 25.57
N LEU A 419 10.82 -5.47 25.59
CA LEU A 419 9.68 -6.12 24.96
C LEU A 419 8.38 -5.78 25.72
N LEU A 420 7.31 -5.51 24.98
CA LEU A 420 6.01 -5.16 25.55
C LEU A 420 5.24 -6.41 26.02
N PRO A 421 4.27 -6.26 26.94
CA PRO A 421 3.32 -7.33 27.25
C PRO A 421 2.46 -7.69 26.03
N MET A 422 2.23 -8.98 25.81
CA MET A 422 1.40 -9.48 24.69
C MET A 422 -0.09 -9.12 24.82
N ASN A 423 -0.60 -8.94 26.03
CA ASN A 423 -2.03 -8.73 26.31
C ASN A 423 -2.90 -9.77 25.56
N ASN A 424 -3.96 -9.33 24.88
CA ASN A 424 -4.86 -10.19 24.10
C ASN A 424 -4.33 -10.51 22.69
N ASN A 425 -3.22 -9.91 22.27
CA ASN A 425 -2.67 -10.14 20.94
C ASN A 425 -2.04 -11.55 20.86
N GLN A 426 -2.13 -12.20 19.70
CA GLN A 426 -1.43 -13.47 19.42
C GLN A 426 0.00 -13.24 18.94
N LYS A 427 0.23 -12.08 18.30
CA LYS A 427 1.49 -11.66 17.72
C LYS A 427 1.72 -10.16 17.95
N LEU A 428 2.96 -9.77 18.21
CA LEU A 428 3.45 -8.38 18.15
C LEU A 428 4.69 -8.35 17.26
N GLU A 429 4.88 -7.26 16.52
CA GLU A 429 6.05 -7.11 15.64
C GLU A 429 6.57 -5.68 15.58
N GLY A 430 7.84 -5.56 15.16
CA GLY A 430 8.48 -4.29 14.87
C GLY A 430 9.79 -4.54 14.14
N THR A 431 10.30 -3.52 13.45
CA THR A 431 11.54 -3.64 12.67
C THR A 431 12.55 -2.59 13.11
N LEU A 432 13.74 -3.04 13.51
CA LEU A 432 14.88 -2.17 13.79
C LEU A 432 15.64 -1.88 12.50
N LEU A 433 16.05 -0.63 12.31
CA LEU A 433 16.99 -0.18 11.29
C LEU A 433 18.34 0.08 11.94
N VAL A 434 19.37 -0.67 11.54
CA VAL A 434 20.77 -0.44 11.90
C VAL A 434 21.45 0.24 10.72
N LYS A 435 21.99 1.45 10.92
CA LYS A 435 22.47 2.30 9.82
C LYS A 435 23.85 2.89 10.09
N LYS A 436 24.76 2.76 9.13
CA LYS A 436 26.04 3.46 9.06
C LYS A 436 26.17 4.14 7.72
N ASP A 437 26.04 5.46 7.73
CA ASP A 437 25.95 6.25 6.50
C ASP A 437 24.91 5.62 5.55
N ARG A 438 25.33 5.25 4.34
CA ARG A 438 24.44 4.64 3.34
C ARG A 438 24.19 3.15 3.58
N LEU A 439 25.01 2.48 4.37
CA LEU A 439 24.82 1.08 4.72
C LEU A 439 23.69 0.97 5.73
N GLN A 440 22.73 0.09 5.44
CA GLN A 440 21.62 -0.16 6.35
C GLN A 440 21.25 -1.63 6.33
N ARG A 441 20.94 -2.20 7.51
CA ARG A 441 20.39 -3.55 7.69
C ARG A 441 19.15 -3.45 8.58
N LYS A 442 18.18 -4.33 8.34
CA LYS A 442 16.96 -4.43 9.15
C LYS A 442 17.02 -5.68 10.02
N ILE A 443 16.43 -5.59 11.22
CA ILE A 443 16.20 -6.73 12.11
C ILE A 443 14.71 -6.73 12.46
N LYS A 444 13.95 -7.71 11.95
CA LYS A 444 12.55 -7.91 12.31
C LYS A 444 12.46 -8.63 13.64
N VAL A 445 11.75 -8.05 14.60
CA VAL A 445 11.55 -8.62 15.94
C VAL A 445 10.08 -9.01 16.07
N ILE A 446 9.85 -10.29 16.32
CA ILE A 446 8.50 -10.85 16.44
C ILE A 446 8.35 -11.48 17.82
N MET A 447 7.24 -11.20 18.49
CA MET A 447 6.83 -11.94 19.67
C MET A 447 5.51 -12.64 19.40
N VAL A 448 5.45 -13.93 19.70
CA VAL A 448 4.24 -14.75 19.55
C VAL A 448 3.89 -15.41 20.86
N LYS A 449 2.60 -15.64 21.08
CA LYS A 449 2.18 -16.60 22.10
C LYS A 449 2.64 -17.98 21.65
N LYS A 450 3.07 -18.80 22.61
CA LYS A 450 3.46 -20.17 22.32
C LYS A 450 2.32 -20.90 21.61
N GLN A 451 2.60 -21.35 20.39
CA GLN A 451 1.60 -21.84 19.44
C GLN A 451 1.21 -23.28 19.77
N ASN A 452 0.11 -23.77 19.18
CA ASN A 452 -0.37 -25.12 19.39
C ASN A 452 -0.59 -25.83 18.05
N PHE A 453 -0.32 -27.13 18.04
CA PHE A 453 -0.63 -28.04 16.95
C PHE A 453 -2.12 -28.38 16.95
N THR A 454 -3.00 -27.40 16.79
CA THR A 454 -4.46 -27.60 16.91
C THR A 454 -5.21 -27.15 15.66
N PRO A 455 -6.06 -28.00 15.07
CA PRO A 455 -6.35 -29.37 15.48
C PRO A 455 -5.19 -30.34 15.24
N ALA A 456 -5.08 -31.36 16.09
CA ALA A 456 -4.24 -32.54 15.85
C ALA A 456 -4.95 -33.82 16.28
N TRP A 457 -4.71 -34.92 15.56
CA TRP A 457 -5.32 -36.21 15.84
C TRP A 457 -4.51 -37.38 15.28
N ALA A 458 -4.74 -38.56 15.86
CA ALA A 458 -4.11 -39.83 15.49
C ALA A 458 -5.19 -40.86 15.10
N SER A 459 -4.89 -41.75 14.15
CA SER A 459 -5.78 -42.84 13.76
C SER A 459 -6.24 -43.68 14.96
N THR A 460 -7.53 -44.01 14.99
CA THR A 460 -8.12 -44.87 16.01
C THR A 460 -8.50 -46.23 15.43
N GLU A 461 -8.52 -47.26 16.27
CA GLU A 461 -8.87 -48.64 15.93
C GLU A 461 -8.07 -49.18 14.72
N ILE A 462 -6.76 -48.94 14.74
CA ILE A 462 -5.81 -49.51 13.78
C ILE A 462 -5.78 -51.02 13.94
N TYR A 463 -5.81 -51.79 12.85
CA TYR A 463 -5.77 -53.24 12.96
C TYR A 463 -4.44 -53.70 13.57
N GLY A 464 -4.52 -54.42 14.69
CA GLY A 464 -3.36 -54.84 15.47
C GLY A 464 -2.59 -56.00 14.86
N ASN A 465 -3.14 -56.71 13.88
CA ASN A 465 -2.51 -57.88 13.26
C ASN A 465 -1.52 -57.49 12.14
N MET A 466 -0.35 -58.15 12.12
CA MET A 466 0.73 -58.02 11.14
C MET A 466 0.54 -58.81 9.82
N ASP A 467 -0.53 -59.59 9.65
CA ASP A 467 -0.68 -60.57 8.55
C ASP A 467 -0.47 -60.00 7.12
N ASP A 468 -0.63 -58.69 6.91
CA ASP A 468 -0.43 -57.99 5.63
C ASP A 468 0.64 -56.87 5.67
N GLY A 469 1.68 -57.01 6.52
CA GLY A 469 2.77 -56.02 6.61
C GLY A 469 2.50 -54.83 7.53
N GLY A 470 1.45 -54.94 8.35
CA GLY A 470 1.06 -53.96 9.36
C GLY A 470 0.07 -52.91 8.85
N ALA A 471 -0.93 -52.58 9.66
CA ALA A 471 -1.96 -51.62 9.26
C ALA A 471 -1.45 -50.17 9.23
N HIS A 472 -2.01 -49.40 8.30
CA HIS A 472 -1.70 -47.97 8.12
C HIS A 472 -2.20 -47.13 9.29
N ALA A 473 -1.37 -46.17 9.72
CA ALA A 473 -1.68 -45.21 10.76
C ALA A 473 -1.26 -43.81 10.30
N THR A 474 -2.06 -42.79 10.64
CA THR A 474 -1.79 -41.40 10.24
C THR A 474 -1.85 -40.52 11.47
N ILE A 475 -0.86 -39.64 11.62
CA ILE A 475 -0.96 -38.47 12.49
C ILE A 475 -1.20 -37.24 11.64
N MET A 476 -2.12 -36.39 12.09
CA MET A 476 -2.35 -35.09 11.50
C MET A 476 -2.24 -34.01 12.55
N PHE A 477 -1.68 -32.87 12.18
CA PHE A 477 -1.56 -31.70 13.04
C PHE A 477 -1.55 -30.43 12.20
N THR A 478 -1.98 -29.32 12.80
CA THR A 478 -2.12 -28.04 12.07
C THR A 478 -1.10 -27.05 12.58
N ILE A 479 -0.39 -26.40 11.65
CA ILE A 479 0.38 -25.18 11.92
C ILE A 479 -0.57 -24.00 11.74
N PRO A 480 -0.76 -23.13 12.75
CA PRO A 480 -1.65 -21.99 12.64
C PRO A 480 -1.29 -21.06 11.47
N GLU A 481 -2.31 -20.52 10.80
CA GLU A 481 -2.14 -19.55 9.70
C GLU A 481 -1.42 -18.26 10.13
N ASP A 482 -1.48 -17.91 11.42
CA ASP A 482 -0.76 -16.76 12.01
C ASP A 482 0.67 -17.09 12.46
N CYS A 483 1.17 -18.30 12.17
CA CYS A 483 2.55 -18.69 12.43
C CYS A 483 3.51 -17.76 11.66
N PRO A 484 4.51 -17.14 12.32
CA PRO A 484 5.46 -16.28 11.64
C PRO A 484 6.17 -17.00 10.51
N THR A 485 6.23 -16.35 9.34
CA THR A 485 6.86 -16.90 8.14
C THR A 485 8.36 -17.17 8.35
N GLU A 486 8.98 -16.41 9.26
CA GLU A 486 10.39 -16.52 9.64
C GLU A 486 10.74 -17.82 10.39
N LEU A 487 9.73 -18.58 10.84
CA LEU A 487 9.94 -19.92 11.42
C LEU A 487 10.07 -21.02 10.37
N PHE A 488 9.75 -20.75 9.10
CA PHE A 488 9.86 -21.74 8.04
C PHE A 488 11.25 -21.73 7.39
N PRO A 489 11.82 -22.90 7.04
CA PRO A 489 11.27 -24.24 7.27
C PRO A 489 11.29 -24.66 8.75
N LEU A 490 10.14 -25.05 9.29
CA LEU A 490 9.93 -25.41 10.69
C LEU A 490 10.20 -26.91 10.89
N ARG A 491 11.09 -27.25 11.82
CA ARG A 491 11.35 -28.65 12.20
C ARG A 491 10.36 -29.11 13.27
N VAL A 492 9.52 -30.07 12.92
CA VAL A 492 8.61 -30.77 13.83
C VAL A 492 9.17 -32.15 14.15
N LEU A 493 9.31 -32.45 15.44
CA LEU A 493 9.85 -33.71 15.93
C LEU A 493 8.70 -34.62 16.35
N LEU A 494 8.73 -35.87 15.87
CA LEU A 494 7.73 -36.88 16.13
C LEU A 494 8.36 -38.05 16.89
N ALA A 495 7.96 -38.24 18.14
CA ALA A 495 8.33 -39.41 18.93
C ALA A 495 7.15 -40.37 18.94
N VAL A 496 7.30 -41.55 18.33
CA VAL A 496 6.22 -42.54 18.21
C VAL A 496 6.68 -43.93 18.64
N GLU A 497 5.85 -44.62 19.41
CA GLU A 497 6.10 -46.00 19.85
C GLU A 497 5.52 -47.01 18.84
N ALA A 498 6.26 -48.08 18.55
CA ALA A 498 5.78 -49.27 17.82
C ALA A 498 5.23 -49.02 16.40
N LEU A 499 5.49 -47.84 15.84
CA LEU A 499 5.17 -47.47 14.45
C LEU A 499 6.45 -47.03 13.73
N ASP A 500 6.51 -47.26 12.42
CA ASP A 500 7.59 -46.79 11.54
C ASP A 500 7.01 -46.02 10.35
N VAL A 501 7.79 -45.10 9.77
CA VAL A 501 7.37 -44.31 8.60
C VAL A 501 7.10 -45.27 7.45
N ARG A 502 5.94 -45.11 6.80
CA ARG A 502 5.52 -45.99 5.72
C ARG A 502 6.30 -45.65 4.45
N HIS A 503 7.17 -46.55 4.00
CA HIS A 503 7.98 -46.34 2.80
C HIS A 503 7.12 -46.17 1.53
N GLU A 504 6.04 -46.93 1.44
CA GLU A 504 5.10 -46.94 0.31
C GLU A 504 4.33 -45.62 0.17
N SER A 505 4.31 -44.77 1.20
CA SER A 505 3.74 -43.42 1.13
C SER A 505 4.57 -42.43 0.32
N GLY A 506 5.80 -42.78 -0.05
CA GLY A 506 6.77 -41.85 -0.65
C GLY A 506 7.53 -40.99 0.38
N MET A 507 7.11 -40.98 1.65
CA MET A 507 7.76 -40.21 2.70
C MET A 507 9.10 -40.82 3.14
N VAL A 508 10.11 -39.96 3.27
CA VAL A 508 11.40 -40.30 3.89
C VAL A 508 11.73 -39.25 4.93
N LEU A 509 11.64 -39.62 6.21
CA LEU A 509 11.91 -38.70 7.32
C LEU A 509 13.28 -38.97 7.95
N PRO A 510 14.14 -37.95 8.10
CA PRO A 510 15.37 -38.06 8.88
C PRO A 510 15.08 -38.41 10.34
N LEU A 511 16.07 -39.03 10.99
CA LEU A 511 16.04 -39.30 12.42
C LEU A 511 16.98 -38.34 13.15
N VAL A 512 16.58 -37.92 14.34
CA VAL A 512 17.46 -37.28 15.33
C VAL A 512 17.53 -38.16 16.58
N ARG A 513 18.74 -38.35 17.13
CA ARG A 513 19.00 -39.25 18.27
C ARG A 513 19.35 -38.47 19.53
N GLU A 514 19.12 -39.10 20.68
CA GLU A 514 19.43 -38.51 21.99
C GLU A 514 20.90 -38.04 22.04
N GLY A 515 21.10 -36.76 22.32
CA GLY A 515 22.43 -36.12 22.36
C GLY A 515 22.84 -35.39 21.07
N GLU A 516 22.08 -35.52 19.98
CA GLU A 516 22.26 -34.72 18.77
C GLU A 516 21.61 -33.33 18.92
N GLU A 517 22.15 -32.33 18.20
CA GLU A 517 21.62 -30.97 18.20
C GLU A 517 20.21 -30.93 17.58
N GLY A 518 19.29 -30.23 18.26
CA GLY A 518 17.88 -30.18 17.84
C GLY A 518 17.12 -31.48 18.10
N TYR A 519 17.52 -32.30 19.09
CA TYR A 519 16.75 -33.45 19.56
C TYR A 519 15.45 -33.06 20.29
N GLY A 520 15.25 -31.79 20.63
CA GLY A 520 14.05 -31.30 21.31
C GLY A 520 14.02 -31.63 22.81
N THR A 521 12.84 -31.58 23.41
CA THR A 521 12.65 -31.67 24.87
C THR A 521 12.09 -33.02 25.34
N GLU A 522 11.28 -33.69 24.52
CA GLU A 522 10.72 -34.99 24.86
C GLU A 522 11.79 -36.08 24.96
N MET A 523 11.68 -37.00 25.91
CA MET A 523 12.70 -38.04 26.13
C MET A 523 12.08 -39.44 26.05
N PRO A 524 11.76 -39.93 24.84
CA PRO A 524 11.17 -41.26 24.67
C PRO A 524 12.15 -42.38 25.02
N GLU A 525 11.64 -43.53 25.46
CA GLU A 525 12.46 -44.69 25.85
C GLU A 525 13.34 -45.23 24.71
N TRP A 526 12.88 -45.12 23.46
CA TRP A 526 13.60 -45.59 22.26
C TRP A 526 14.67 -44.61 21.75
N LYS A 527 14.80 -43.42 22.35
CA LYS A 527 15.94 -42.48 22.16
C LYS A 527 16.15 -41.92 20.74
N TYR A 528 15.14 -41.99 19.88
CA TYR A 528 15.14 -41.33 18.57
C TYR A 528 13.79 -40.69 18.28
N LYS A 529 13.78 -39.71 17.36
CA LYS A 529 12.57 -39.05 16.84
C LYS A 529 12.68 -38.86 15.34
N TYR A 530 11.55 -38.85 14.64
CA TYR A 530 11.49 -38.45 13.24
C TYR A 530 11.46 -36.92 13.14
N VAL A 531 12.12 -36.37 12.12
CA VAL A 531 12.12 -34.95 11.79
C VAL A 531 11.23 -34.74 10.56
N TYR A 532 10.14 -34.02 10.75
CA TYR A 532 9.25 -33.56 9.68
C TYR A 532 9.48 -32.06 9.45
N THR A 533 9.78 -31.67 8.21
CA THR A 533 10.05 -30.28 7.86
C THR A 533 8.82 -29.65 7.24
N VAL A 534 8.24 -28.67 7.91
CA VAL A 534 7.10 -27.91 7.43
C VAL A 534 7.59 -26.65 6.70
N THR A 535 7.03 -26.35 5.54
CA THR A 535 7.41 -25.17 4.73
C THR A 535 6.36 -24.05 4.73
N GLU A 536 5.13 -24.34 5.17
CA GLU A 536 4.03 -23.38 5.22
C GLU A 536 3.01 -23.73 6.31
N PRO A 537 2.16 -22.78 6.72
CA PRO A 537 1.04 -23.06 7.62
C PRO A 537 0.05 -24.09 7.06
N GLY A 538 -0.91 -24.49 7.90
CA GLY A 538 -1.99 -25.41 7.52
C GLY A 538 -1.75 -26.84 7.98
N VAL A 539 -2.52 -27.76 7.39
CA VAL A 539 -2.63 -29.15 7.87
C VAL A 539 -1.49 -30.02 7.36
N GLN A 540 -0.78 -30.62 8.31
CA GLN A 540 0.36 -31.52 8.08
C GLN A 540 -0.06 -32.97 8.34
N ARG A 541 0.51 -33.90 7.56
CA ARG A 541 0.20 -35.34 7.63
C ARG A 541 1.50 -36.15 7.65
N VAL A 542 1.56 -37.14 8.54
CA VAL A 542 2.65 -38.12 8.53
C VAL A 542 2.07 -39.53 8.56
N TYR A 543 2.50 -40.33 7.58
CA TYR A 543 2.02 -41.69 7.35
C TYR A 543 2.95 -42.72 7.96
N PHE A 544 2.41 -43.50 8.88
CA PHE A 544 3.06 -44.58 9.58
C PHE A 544 2.44 -45.93 9.22
N ARG A 545 3.15 -47.00 9.57
CA ARG A 545 2.63 -48.35 9.62
C ARG A 545 2.94 -48.99 10.96
N ASN A 546 2.02 -49.84 11.41
CA ASN A 546 2.27 -50.70 12.55
C ASN A 546 3.40 -51.68 12.25
N ILE A 547 4.24 -51.97 13.25
CA ILE A 547 5.37 -52.93 13.12
C ILE A 547 5.34 -54.05 14.18
N LEU A 548 4.37 -54.05 15.11
CA LEU A 548 4.17 -55.09 16.11
C LEU A 548 2.72 -55.60 16.16
N ASN A 549 2.51 -56.84 16.61
CA ASN A 549 1.16 -57.33 16.89
C ASN A 549 0.62 -56.66 18.16
N GLU A 550 -0.56 -56.07 18.07
CA GLU A 550 -1.22 -55.37 19.17
C GLU A 550 -2.52 -56.08 19.60
N GLU A 551 -2.80 -56.04 20.91
CA GLU A 551 -4.05 -56.57 21.48
C GLU A 551 -5.23 -55.58 21.30
N ASP A 552 -6.44 -56.08 21.49
CA ASP A 552 -7.66 -55.27 21.40
C ASP A 552 -7.69 -54.19 22.48
N GLY A 553 -7.88 -52.93 22.08
CA GLY A 553 -7.84 -51.77 22.97
C GLY A 553 -6.43 -51.31 23.37
N ALA A 554 -5.36 -51.87 22.77
CA ALA A 554 -4.00 -51.39 23.02
C ALA A 554 -3.83 -49.93 22.55
N THR A 555 -2.95 -49.20 23.24
CA THR A 555 -2.70 -47.78 22.99
C THR A 555 -1.22 -47.51 22.80
N LYS A 556 -0.85 -46.64 21.85
CA LYS A 556 0.53 -46.18 21.63
C LYS A 556 0.61 -44.67 21.61
N ASP A 557 1.55 -44.11 22.37
CA ASP A 557 1.73 -42.66 22.48
C ASP A 557 2.50 -42.10 21.29
N ILE A 558 2.13 -40.88 20.90
CA ILE A 558 2.91 -40.03 19.99
C ILE A 558 3.00 -38.62 20.56
N SER A 559 4.21 -38.07 20.56
CA SER A 559 4.46 -36.66 20.87
C SER A 559 4.92 -35.88 19.63
N ILE A 560 4.43 -34.65 19.53
CA ILE A 560 4.71 -33.69 18.47
C ILE A 560 5.29 -32.45 19.16
N GLU A 561 6.51 -32.06 18.82
CA GLU A 561 7.13 -30.85 19.37
C GLU A 561 7.87 -30.05 18.28
N ALA A 562 7.88 -28.73 18.44
CA ALA A 562 8.70 -27.81 17.66
C ALA A 562 9.05 -26.59 18.50
N GLU A 563 10.08 -25.85 18.10
CA GLU A 563 10.42 -24.58 18.75
C GLU A 563 9.26 -23.58 18.61
N HIS A 564 8.96 -22.83 19.67
CA HIS A 564 7.80 -21.91 19.76
C HIS A 564 6.41 -22.58 19.80
N PHE A 565 6.34 -23.90 19.87
CA PHE A 565 5.10 -24.66 20.02
C PHE A 565 5.02 -25.37 21.38
N ASN A 566 3.82 -25.56 21.89
CA ASN A 566 3.58 -26.49 23.00
C ASN A 566 3.66 -27.92 22.47
N THR A 567 4.35 -28.79 23.21
CA THR A 567 4.36 -30.23 22.94
C THR A 567 2.93 -30.76 22.97
N MET A 568 2.56 -31.49 21.93
CA MET A 568 1.25 -32.10 21.77
C MET A 568 1.37 -33.61 21.88
N HIS A 569 0.51 -34.24 22.68
CA HIS A 569 0.45 -35.69 22.83
C HIS A 569 -0.83 -36.25 22.23
N ARG A 570 -0.73 -37.34 21.49
CA ARG A 570 -1.86 -38.13 20.99
C ARG A 570 -1.62 -39.61 21.23
N VAL A 571 -2.68 -40.37 21.07
CA VAL A 571 -2.70 -41.81 21.26
C VAL A 571 -3.28 -42.47 20.02
N PHE A 572 -2.58 -43.47 19.52
CA PHE A 572 -3.09 -44.44 18.56
C PHE A 572 -3.79 -45.57 19.31
N THR A 573 -5.00 -45.95 18.90
CA THR A 573 -5.74 -47.09 19.47
C THR A 573 -5.78 -48.25 18.48
N PHE A 574 -5.74 -49.50 18.96
CA PHE A 574 -5.68 -50.71 18.14
C PHE A 574 -6.85 -51.67 18.36
N ALA A 575 -7.31 -52.27 17.26
CA ALA A 575 -8.32 -53.31 17.23
C ALA A 575 -7.65 -54.69 17.02
N GLY A 576 -7.83 -55.60 17.97
CA GLY A 576 -7.14 -56.89 17.97
C GLY A 576 -7.86 -57.97 17.16
N SER A 577 -9.20 -57.95 17.13
CA SER A 577 -10.00 -58.97 16.42
C SER A 577 -11.20 -58.45 15.63
N SER A 578 -11.74 -57.27 15.97
CA SER A 578 -12.81 -56.63 15.18
C SER A 578 -12.23 -55.87 13.99
N GLN A 579 -12.86 -55.98 12.82
CA GLN A 579 -12.49 -55.21 11.62
C GLN A 579 -13.51 -54.11 11.35
N LYS A 580 -14.05 -53.51 12.41
CA LYS A 580 -15.06 -52.47 12.35
C LYS A 580 -14.45 -51.16 11.85
N SER A 581 -15.03 -50.56 10.81
CA SER A 581 -14.53 -49.32 10.20
C SER A 581 -15.64 -48.40 9.75
N ILE A 582 -15.33 -47.11 9.76
CA ILE A 582 -16.12 -46.06 9.11
C ILE A 582 -15.53 -45.85 7.71
N THR A 583 -16.37 -45.88 6.68
CA THR A 583 -16.02 -45.42 5.33
C THR A 583 -16.93 -44.25 4.96
N VAL A 584 -16.46 -43.31 4.14
CA VAL A 584 -17.31 -42.27 3.56
C VAL A 584 -17.53 -42.59 2.09
N VAL A 585 -18.78 -42.55 1.64
CA VAL A 585 -19.16 -42.80 0.24
C VAL A 585 -19.92 -41.62 -0.35
N GLY A 586 -20.07 -41.59 -1.69
CA GLY A 586 -20.65 -40.44 -2.39
C GLY A 586 -19.69 -39.26 -2.59
N LEU A 587 -18.40 -39.48 -2.33
CA LEU A 587 -17.30 -38.52 -2.51
C LEU A 587 -16.57 -38.77 -3.83
N GLY A 588 -15.84 -37.74 -4.30
CA GLY A 588 -14.83 -37.92 -5.33
C GLY A 588 -13.62 -38.66 -4.76
N GLU A 589 -12.87 -39.35 -5.61
CA GLU A 589 -11.60 -39.99 -5.24
C GLU A 589 -10.50 -39.61 -6.24
N TYR A 590 -9.28 -39.42 -5.74
CA TYR A 590 -8.07 -39.34 -6.56
C TYR A 590 -6.91 -40.10 -5.89
N ASN A 591 -5.86 -40.40 -6.65
CA ASN A 591 -4.69 -41.08 -6.11
C ASN A 591 -3.77 -40.07 -5.41
N GLY A 592 -3.30 -40.36 -4.19
CA GLY A 592 -2.40 -39.47 -3.45
C GLY A 592 -1.15 -39.07 -4.23
N ALA A 593 -0.60 -39.95 -5.08
CA ALA A 593 0.53 -39.64 -5.97
C ALA A 593 0.22 -38.52 -7.00
N GLU A 594 -1.06 -38.28 -7.31
CA GLU A 594 -1.52 -37.18 -8.17
C GLU A 594 -1.74 -35.87 -7.39
N GLY A 595 -1.79 -35.95 -6.05
CA GLY A 595 -2.09 -34.83 -5.15
C GLY A 595 -0.89 -33.99 -4.72
N GLY A 596 0.32 -34.29 -5.19
CA GLY A 596 1.56 -33.63 -4.77
C GLY A 596 2.17 -34.22 -3.48
N GLY A 597 3.17 -33.54 -2.91
CA GLY A 597 3.97 -34.06 -1.78
C GLY A 597 3.24 -34.17 -0.43
N ASP A 598 1.97 -33.72 -0.36
CA ASP A 598 1.19 -33.65 0.89
C ASP A 598 0.41 -34.95 1.19
N PHE A 599 0.29 -35.83 0.19
CA PHE A 599 -0.45 -37.09 0.27
C PHE A 599 0.46 -38.30 0.08
N ALA A 600 0.04 -39.44 0.64
CA ALA A 600 0.76 -40.68 0.46
C ALA A 600 0.53 -41.25 -0.95
N ASP A 601 1.61 -41.65 -1.63
CA ASP A 601 1.57 -42.19 -3.00
C ASP A 601 0.68 -43.44 -3.17
N ASP A 602 0.48 -44.20 -2.09
CA ASP A 602 -0.27 -45.46 -2.06
C ASP A 602 -1.70 -45.34 -1.52
N GLU A 603 -2.17 -44.12 -1.20
CA GLU A 603 -3.53 -43.89 -0.68
C GLU A 603 -4.49 -43.29 -1.71
N LYS A 604 -5.76 -43.65 -1.54
CA LYS A 604 -6.87 -42.96 -2.20
C LYS A 604 -7.34 -41.83 -1.30
N ILE A 605 -7.37 -40.62 -1.84
CA ILE A 605 -7.88 -39.45 -1.13
C ILE A 605 -9.33 -39.21 -1.52
N LEU A 606 -10.20 -39.19 -0.52
CA LEU A 606 -11.61 -38.87 -0.68
C LEU A 606 -11.78 -37.36 -0.56
N TYR A 607 -12.61 -36.76 -1.43
CA TYR A 607 -12.88 -35.33 -1.37
C TYR A 607 -14.31 -34.95 -1.73
N ARG A 608 -14.73 -33.78 -1.23
CA ARG A 608 -15.97 -33.12 -1.61
C ARG A 608 -15.67 -31.70 -2.09
N LEU A 609 -16.02 -31.39 -3.34
CA LEU A 609 -15.98 -30.02 -3.85
C LEU A 609 -17.17 -29.21 -3.30
N VAL A 610 -16.88 -28.00 -2.84
CA VAL A 610 -17.85 -27.09 -2.23
C VAL A 610 -17.67 -25.68 -2.78
N PRO A 611 -18.75 -24.96 -3.15
CA PRO A 611 -18.66 -23.58 -3.62
C PRO A 611 -17.99 -22.69 -2.58
N GLN A 612 -17.25 -21.67 -3.01
CA GLN A 612 -16.65 -20.69 -2.09
C GLN A 612 -17.67 -19.67 -1.58
N LYS A 613 -18.68 -20.15 -0.85
CA LYS A 613 -19.72 -19.36 -0.21
C LYS A 613 -20.03 -19.89 1.19
N LYS A 614 -20.44 -19.00 2.07
CA LYS A 614 -21.02 -19.35 3.36
C LYS A 614 -22.43 -19.94 3.15
N GLY A 615 -22.80 -20.91 3.96
CA GLY A 615 -24.10 -21.57 3.88
C GLY A 615 -24.22 -22.60 2.76
N ALA A 616 -23.13 -22.98 2.09
CA ALA A 616 -23.16 -23.99 1.04
C ALA A 616 -23.51 -25.36 1.62
N LEU A 617 -24.50 -26.05 1.04
CA LEU A 617 -24.90 -27.40 1.45
C LEU A 617 -23.80 -28.42 1.12
N VAL A 618 -23.43 -29.22 2.12
CA VAL A 618 -22.45 -30.30 2.01
C VAL A 618 -23.12 -31.61 2.42
N GLN A 619 -23.10 -32.59 1.52
CA GLN A 619 -23.69 -33.91 1.74
C GLN A 619 -22.67 -35.01 1.45
N PHE A 620 -22.67 -36.02 2.32
CA PHE A 620 -21.88 -37.25 2.22
C PHE A 620 -22.54 -38.37 3.03
N ASP A 621 -22.17 -39.62 2.75
CA ASP A 621 -22.75 -40.78 3.44
C ASP A 621 -21.71 -41.48 4.29
N MET A 622 -22.07 -41.79 5.54
CA MET A 622 -21.32 -42.71 6.38
C MET A 622 -21.72 -44.15 6.04
N LEU A 623 -20.74 -45.03 5.83
CA LEU A 623 -20.94 -46.47 5.64
C LEU A 623 -20.12 -47.26 6.66
N LEU A 624 -20.80 -48.02 7.52
CA LEU A 624 -20.18 -48.86 8.53
C LEU A 624 -19.92 -50.28 8.00
N LYS A 625 -18.74 -50.81 8.28
CA LYS A 625 -18.32 -52.17 7.87
C LYS A 625 -17.67 -52.95 8.99
N ASP A 626 -17.79 -54.27 8.94
CA ASP A 626 -16.93 -55.23 9.64
C ASP A 626 -16.21 -56.09 8.59
N GLY A 627 -14.92 -55.82 8.41
CA GLY A 627 -14.15 -56.32 7.27
C GLY A 627 -14.78 -55.86 5.95
N ALA A 628 -15.23 -56.81 5.12
CA ALA A 628 -15.87 -56.52 3.84
C ALA A 628 -17.41 -56.37 3.92
N MET A 629 -18.03 -56.67 5.06
CA MET A 629 -19.50 -56.69 5.19
C MET A 629 -20.03 -55.38 5.76
N ALA A 630 -21.06 -54.81 5.14
CA ALA A 630 -21.78 -53.66 5.71
C ALA A 630 -22.58 -54.07 6.95
N ILE A 631 -22.58 -53.24 7.99
CA ILE A 631 -23.25 -53.50 9.27
C ILE A 631 -24.01 -52.28 9.77
N ASN A 632 -25.13 -52.51 10.47
CA ASN A 632 -25.89 -51.43 11.12
C ASN A 632 -25.20 -50.94 12.39
N ALA A 633 -25.53 -49.72 12.81
CA ALA A 633 -25.01 -49.15 14.05
C ALA A 633 -25.75 -49.78 15.24
N GLY A 634 -25.08 -49.91 16.38
CA GLY A 634 -25.73 -50.25 17.64
C GLY A 634 -26.43 -49.04 18.26
N ASP A 635 -27.47 -49.27 19.07
CA ASP A 635 -28.22 -48.22 19.77
C ASP A 635 -27.36 -47.33 20.68
N ARG A 636 -26.20 -47.86 21.10
CA ARG A 636 -25.22 -47.17 21.95
C ARG A 636 -24.07 -46.55 21.19
N ASP A 637 -24.01 -46.68 19.86
CA ASP A 637 -22.88 -46.20 19.09
C ASP A 637 -22.95 -44.67 18.97
N GLU A 638 -21.82 -44.02 19.21
CA GLU A 638 -21.65 -42.57 19.16
C GLU A 638 -20.55 -42.24 18.16
N PHE A 639 -20.85 -41.34 17.24
CA PHE A 639 -19.90 -40.89 16.22
C PHE A 639 -19.53 -39.44 16.47
N LEU A 640 -18.28 -39.12 16.14
CA LEU A 640 -17.67 -37.81 16.32
C LEU A 640 -17.24 -37.28 14.96
N LEU A 641 -17.71 -36.10 14.59
CA LEU A 641 -17.33 -35.38 13.38
C LEU A 641 -16.55 -34.13 13.77
N TYR A 642 -15.30 -34.06 13.33
CA TYR A 642 -14.43 -32.92 13.57
C TYR A 642 -14.35 -32.06 12.31
N SER A 643 -14.73 -30.81 12.43
CA SER A 643 -14.70 -29.81 11.36
C SER A 643 -14.77 -28.41 11.95
N GLN A 644 -13.96 -27.51 11.41
CA GLN A 644 -13.97 -26.09 11.73
C GLN A 644 -14.99 -25.33 10.90
N TYR A 645 -15.18 -25.71 9.64
CA TYR A 645 -15.92 -24.93 8.65
C TYR A 645 -17.30 -25.49 8.28
N LEU A 646 -17.72 -26.61 8.88
CA LEU A 646 -19.06 -27.15 8.74
C LEU A 646 -19.91 -26.96 10.00
N ASP A 647 -21.17 -26.60 9.79
CA ASP A 647 -22.22 -26.56 10.79
C ASP A 647 -23.27 -27.63 10.48
N HIS A 648 -23.77 -28.31 11.51
CA HIS A 648 -24.93 -29.18 11.32
C HIS A 648 -26.17 -28.34 10.97
N ILE A 649 -27.07 -28.93 10.20
CA ILE A 649 -28.40 -28.36 9.96
C ILE A 649 -29.29 -28.82 11.10
N LYS A 650 -30.06 -27.91 11.71
CA LYS A 650 -30.90 -28.23 12.86
C LYS A 650 -32.07 -29.11 12.43
N ASP A 651 -32.47 -30.03 13.30
CA ASP A 651 -33.69 -30.83 13.12
C ASP A 651 -34.91 -29.90 12.94
N GLY A 652 -35.71 -30.14 11.91
CA GLY A 652 -36.82 -29.27 11.49
C GLY A 652 -36.46 -28.16 10.49
N GLU A 653 -35.18 -27.99 10.16
CA GLU A 653 -34.68 -27.10 9.10
C GLU A 653 -34.17 -27.90 7.89
N GLU A 654 -34.73 -29.08 7.64
CA GLU A 654 -34.32 -29.95 6.54
C GLU A 654 -34.48 -29.25 5.18
N PRO A 655 -33.52 -29.41 4.25
CA PRO A 655 -33.73 -29.02 2.86
C PRO A 655 -34.95 -29.72 2.25
N ASP A 656 -35.64 -29.06 1.31
CA ASP A 656 -36.84 -29.60 0.67
C ASP A 656 -36.60 -31.01 0.11
N GLY A 657 -37.41 -31.97 0.55
CA GLY A 657 -37.35 -33.37 0.10
C GLY A 657 -36.27 -34.22 0.78
N VAL A 658 -35.55 -33.69 1.77
CA VAL A 658 -34.55 -34.42 2.55
C VAL A 658 -35.16 -34.87 3.89
N THR A 659 -34.83 -36.08 4.32
CA THR A 659 -35.07 -36.56 5.69
C THR A 659 -33.72 -36.92 6.28
N PHE A 660 -33.43 -36.47 7.50
CA PHE A 660 -32.15 -36.75 8.14
C PHE A 660 -32.10 -38.18 8.67
N ASP A 661 -30.97 -38.86 8.46
CA ASP A 661 -30.70 -40.19 9.03
C ASP A 661 -30.05 -40.12 10.42
N CYS A 662 -29.52 -38.95 10.79
CA CYS A 662 -28.71 -38.73 11.97
C CYS A 662 -29.19 -37.50 12.75
N THR A 663 -29.18 -37.59 14.08
CA THR A 663 -29.32 -36.44 14.97
C THR A 663 -27.95 -35.99 15.46
N PHE A 664 -27.70 -34.69 15.39
CA PHE A 664 -26.48 -34.04 15.86
C PHE A 664 -26.67 -33.43 17.25
N TYR A 665 -25.59 -33.45 18.02
CA TYR A 665 -25.51 -32.89 19.36
C TYR A 665 -24.26 -32.02 19.44
N GLU A 666 -24.44 -30.74 19.77
CA GLU A 666 -23.33 -29.83 19.99
C GLU A 666 -22.54 -30.23 21.24
N VAL A 667 -21.22 -30.31 21.10
CA VAL A 667 -20.29 -30.49 22.21
C VAL A 667 -19.84 -29.12 22.70
N ASP A 668 -19.81 -28.91 24.01
CA ASP A 668 -19.38 -27.63 24.59
C ASP A 668 -17.96 -27.29 24.11
N LYS A 669 -17.73 -26.02 23.77
CA LYS A 669 -16.41 -25.56 23.26
C LYS A 669 -15.26 -25.85 24.22
N SER A 670 -15.53 -25.86 25.53
CA SER A 670 -14.54 -26.22 26.56
C SER A 670 -14.13 -27.70 26.52
N GLU A 671 -14.92 -28.55 25.85
CA GLU A 671 -14.73 -30.00 25.76
C GLU A 671 -14.17 -30.47 24.40
N TRP A 672 -14.02 -29.59 23.41
CA TRP A 672 -13.47 -29.92 22.08
C TRP A 672 -12.05 -30.54 22.16
N GLY A 673 -11.33 -30.27 23.25
CA GLY A 673 -9.95 -30.66 23.41
C GLY A 673 -9.08 -30.14 22.27
N SER A 674 -7.96 -30.80 22.03
CA SER A 674 -7.01 -30.42 20.98
C SER A 674 -7.27 -31.11 19.62
N GLY A 675 -8.37 -31.90 19.52
CA GLY A 675 -8.86 -32.51 18.28
C GLY A 675 -9.55 -31.50 17.35
N GLY A 676 -9.88 -30.32 17.85
CA GLY A 676 -10.61 -29.28 17.11
C GLY A 676 -12.11 -29.31 17.39
N ARG A 677 -12.85 -28.43 16.71
CA ARG A 677 -14.30 -28.36 16.81
C ARG A 677 -14.94 -29.69 16.43
N VAL A 678 -15.82 -30.18 17.29
CA VAL A 678 -16.43 -31.51 17.18
C VAL A 678 -17.93 -31.47 17.40
N TYR A 679 -18.64 -32.27 16.60
CA TYR A 679 -20.02 -32.65 16.84
C TYR A 679 -20.08 -34.13 17.20
N MET A 680 -20.96 -34.46 18.15
CA MET A 680 -21.37 -35.84 18.33
C MET A 680 -22.66 -36.08 17.54
N PHE A 681 -22.79 -37.21 16.87
CA PHE A 681 -24.03 -37.59 16.19
C PHE A 681 -24.34 -39.08 16.33
N LYS A 682 -25.62 -39.39 16.18
CA LYS A 682 -26.14 -40.76 16.22
C LYS A 682 -27.17 -40.98 15.12
N PRO A 683 -27.23 -42.18 14.52
CA PRO A 683 -28.35 -42.55 13.67
C PRO A 683 -29.69 -42.47 14.41
N ILE A 684 -30.74 -42.01 13.71
CA ILE A 684 -32.11 -41.93 14.23
C ILE A 684 -32.72 -43.34 14.34
N ASP A 685 -32.55 -44.18 13.32
CA ASP A 685 -32.93 -45.60 13.32
C ASP A 685 -31.69 -46.48 13.12
N ALA A 686 -30.89 -46.63 14.18
CA ALA A 686 -29.61 -47.34 14.14
C ALA A 686 -29.73 -48.80 13.66
N GLY A 687 -30.85 -49.46 13.94
CA GLY A 687 -31.06 -50.88 13.64
C GLY A 687 -31.64 -51.17 12.25
N ASN A 688 -32.23 -50.16 11.58
CA ASN A 688 -32.98 -50.36 10.35
C ASN A 688 -32.89 -49.14 9.38
N PRO A 689 -31.68 -48.75 8.94
CA PRO A 689 -31.51 -47.74 7.89
C PRO A 689 -32.09 -48.22 6.54
N GLU A 690 -32.31 -47.29 5.60
CA GLU A 690 -32.80 -47.63 4.25
C GLU A 690 -31.87 -48.59 3.50
N GLU A 691 -30.56 -48.42 3.65
CA GLU A 691 -29.52 -49.34 3.17
C GLU A 691 -28.65 -49.75 4.36
N THR A 692 -28.39 -51.06 4.50
CA THR A 692 -27.62 -51.63 5.62
C THR A 692 -26.31 -50.87 5.85
N GLY A 693 -26.17 -50.27 7.02
CA GLY A 693 -24.98 -49.56 7.48
C GLY A 693 -24.73 -48.20 6.85
N ARG A 694 -25.60 -47.70 5.96
CA ARG A 694 -25.48 -46.37 5.34
C ARG A 694 -26.33 -45.34 6.08
N TYR A 695 -25.76 -44.17 6.35
CA TYR A 695 -26.44 -43.02 6.94
C TYR A 695 -26.00 -41.73 6.23
N SER A 696 -26.95 -40.99 5.66
CA SER A 696 -26.70 -39.72 4.97
C SER A 696 -26.54 -38.56 5.96
N ILE A 697 -25.52 -37.74 5.75
CA ILE A 697 -25.18 -36.59 6.58
C ILE A 697 -25.27 -35.32 5.74
N TYR A 698 -25.93 -34.30 6.29
CA TYR A 698 -26.14 -33.00 5.67
C TYR A 698 -25.62 -31.90 6.61
N MET A 699 -24.73 -31.06 6.09
CA MET A 699 -24.11 -29.95 6.80
C MET A 699 -24.07 -28.71 5.90
N LYS A 700 -23.69 -27.56 6.46
CA LYS A 700 -23.48 -26.32 5.70
C LYS A 700 -22.15 -25.66 6.04
N THR A 701 -21.55 -24.97 5.08
CA THR A 701 -20.35 -24.17 5.36
C THR A 701 -20.68 -22.97 6.24
N ASN A 702 -19.76 -22.59 7.14
CA ASN A 702 -19.91 -21.40 7.98
C ASN A 702 -19.00 -20.22 7.58
N VAL A 703 -18.10 -20.46 6.61
CA VAL A 703 -17.21 -19.49 5.98
C VAL A 703 -17.18 -19.74 4.47
N ALA A 704 -16.83 -18.71 3.69
CA ALA A 704 -16.75 -18.84 2.23
C ALA A 704 -15.59 -19.73 1.77
N ARG A 705 -14.40 -19.56 2.36
CA ARG A 705 -13.24 -20.43 2.12
C ARG A 705 -13.24 -21.57 3.12
N SER A 706 -13.94 -22.63 2.76
CA SER A 706 -14.24 -23.74 3.66
C SER A 706 -13.31 -24.94 3.47
N ALA A 707 -12.24 -24.84 2.68
CA ALA A 707 -11.34 -25.97 2.48
C ALA A 707 -10.72 -26.41 3.81
N GLU A 708 -10.85 -27.70 4.13
CA GLU A 708 -10.35 -28.30 5.37
C GLU A 708 -10.32 -29.82 5.27
N VAL A 709 -9.77 -30.46 6.29
CA VAL A 709 -9.84 -31.92 6.46
C VAL A 709 -10.93 -32.24 7.45
N VAL A 710 -11.94 -33.00 7.02
CA VAL A 710 -13.00 -33.48 7.90
C VAL A 710 -12.64 -34.86 8.40
N ARG A 711 -12.74 -35.06 9.72
CA ARG A 711 -12.50 -36.37 10.36
C ARG A 711 -13.78 -36.93 10.94
N MET A 712 -14.00 -38.21 10.70
CA MET A 712 -15.05 -38.99 11.34
C MET A 712 -14.43 -40.12 12.15
N ALA A 713 -14.85 -40.24 13.41
CA ALA A 713 -14.43 -41.29 14.31
C ALA A 713 -15.64 -41.79 15.12
N SER A 714 -15.45 -42.91 15.81
CA SER A 714 -16.37 -43.33 16.88
C SER A 714 -15.83 -42.86 18.23
N ASN A 715 -16.71 -42.67 19.21
CA ASN A 715 -16.27 -42.47 20.58
C ASN A 715 -15.49 -43.70 21.06
N GLN A 716 -14.55 -43.53 22.00
CA GLN A 716 -13.63 -44.60 22.42
C GLN A 716 -14.06 -45.23 23.75
N HIS A 717 -13.78 -46.52 23.95
CA HIS A 717 -14.07 -47.19 25.21
C HIS A 717 -13.42 -46.47 26.40
N GLY A 718 -14.19 -46.30 27.49
CA GLY A 718 -13.72 -45.59 28.69
C GLY A 718 -13.67 -44.06 28.56
N SER A 719 -14.00 -43.49 27.39
CA SER A 719 -14.19 -42.04 27.24
C SER A 719 -15.59 -41.62 27.72
N PRO A 720 -15.78 -40.37 28.17
CA PRO A 720 -17.11 -39.84 28.46
C PRO A 720 -18.02 -39.92 27.23
N SER A 721 -19.28 -40.27 27.45
CA SER A 721 -20.31 -40.20 26.41
C SER A 721 -20.50 -38.75 25.95
N GLY A 722 -20.60 -38.56 24.63
CA GLY A 722 -20.87 -37.24 24.05
C GLY A 722 -22.35 -36.81 24.14
N LEU A 723 -23.21 -37.64 24.74
CA LEU A 723 -24.65 -37.35 24.91
C LEU A 723 -24.87 -36.41 26.10
N PRO A 724 -25.43 -35.20 25.90
CA PRO A 724 -25.68 -34.25 26.99
C PRO A 724 -26.60 -34.81 28.09
N SER A 725 -27.44 -35.79 27.77
CA SER A 725 -28.43 -36.40 28.67
C SER A 725 -27.92 -37.63 29.43
N ASN A 726 -26.67 -38.05 29.23
CA ASN A 726 -26.16 -39.33 29.75
C ASN A 726 -25.43 -39.22 31.11
N ASN A 727 -25.54 -38.08 31.82
CA ASN A 727 -25.01 -37.87 33.18
C ASN A 727 -23.54 -38.33 33.38
N GLU A 728 -22.64 -37.96 32.46
CA GLU A 728 -21.19 -38.30 32.53
C GLU A 728 -20.86 -39.81 32.49
N ALA A 729 -21.80 -40.67 32.06
CA ALA A 729 -21.52 -42.10 31.94
C ALA A 729 -20.47 -42.38 30.84
N GLU A 730 -19.67 -43.43 31.04
CA GLU A 730 -18.69 -43.91 30.06
C GLU A 730 -19.37 -44.47 28.80
N TYR A 731 -18.72 -44.27 27.66
CA TYR A 731 -19.14 -44.82 26.38
C TYR A 731 -19.01 -46.35 26.35
N THR A 732 -20.09 -47.03 25.92
CA THR A 732 -20.21 -48.50 25.88
C THR A 732 -20.66 -49.05 24.53
N GLY A 733 -20.71 -48.21 23.50
CA GLY A 733 -20.97 -48.63 22.13
C GLY A 733 -19.77 -49.31 21.49
N ASN A 734 -19.91 -49.69 20.23
CA ASN A 734 -18.82 -50.23 19.42
C ASN A 734 -17.80 -49.13 19.06
N THR A 735 -16.54 -49.52 18.93
CA THR A 735 -15.52 -48.67 18.33
C THR A 735 -15.25 -49.08 16.89
N TYR A 736 -14.85 -48.10 16.08
CA TYR A 736 -14.64 -48.21 14.64
C TYR A 736 -13.40 -47.43 14.22
N ARG A 737 -12.68 -47.97 13.23
CA ARG A 737 -11.56 -47.29 12.58
C ARG A 737 -11.99 -45.96 11.98
N SER A 738 -11.26 -44.90 12.33
CA SER A 738 -11.54 -43.53 11.87
C SER A 738 -11.21 -43.34 10.40
N VAL A 739 -11.84 -42.33 9.78
CA VAL A 739 -11.64 -41.94 8.38
C VAL A 739 -11.57 -40.42 8.25
N THR A 740 -10.91 -39.96 7.20
CA THR A 740 -10.91 -38.55 6.78
C THR A 740 -11.29 -38.39 5.33
N PHE A 741 -11.73 -37.19 4.99
CA PHE A 741 -11.86 -36.73 3.62
C PHE A 741 -11.56 -35.23 3.53
N GLU A 742 -11.19 -34.78 2.35
CA GLU A 742 -10.89 -33.38 2.05
C GLU A 742 -12.18 -32.64 1.68
N LEU A 743 -12.48 -31.57 2.40
CA LEU A 743 -13.37 -30.54 1.91
C LEU A 743 -12.54 -29.64 1.00
N ALA A 744 -12.80 -29.68 -0.30
CA ALA A 744 -12.09 -28.90 -1.29
C ALA A 744 -13.01 -27.81 -1.85
N ASN A 745 -12.45 -26.64 -2.18
CA ASN A 745 -13.24 -25.59 -2.80
C ASN A 745 -13.18 -25.67 -4.33
N TYR A 746 -14.30 -25.37 -4.99
CA TYR A 746 -14.25 -24.97 -6.40
C TYR A 746 -13.44 -23.67 -6.55
N HIS A 747 -13.10 -23.31 -7.79
CA HIS A 747 -12.54 -21.99 -8.07
C HIS A 747 -13.49 -20.88 -7.64
N PRO A 748 -12.96 -19.69 -7.28
CA PRO A 748 -13.78 -18.52 -7.06
C PRO A 748 -14.70 -18.22 -8.24
N PHE A 749 -15.84 -17.59 -7.97
CA PHE A 749 -16.76 -17.13 -9.00
C PHE A 749 -16.12 -16.00 -9.85
N ARG A 750 -16.65 -15.75 -11.04
CA ARG A 750 -16.21 -14.64 -11.90
C ARG A 750 -17.34 -13.70 -12.19
N PHE A 751 -17.02 -12.41 -12.17
CA PHE A 751 -17.97 -11.35 -12.50
C PHE A 751 -18.23 -11.22 -14.00
N ALA A 752 -17.35 -11.73 -14.86
CA ALA A 752 -17.39 -11.40 -16.29
C ALA A 752 -17.56 -9.88 -16.56
N ALA A 753 -16.89 -9.06 -15.74
CA ALA A 753 -17.23 -7.65 -15.64
C ALA A 753 -16.84 -6.89 -16.91
N ARG A 754 -17.62 -5.87 -17.27
CA ARG A 754 -17.36 -4.97 -18.39
C ARG A 754 -17.63 -3.54 -17.97
N VAL A 755 -16.88 -2.61 -18.54
CA VAL A 755 -17.17 -1.18 -18.47
C VAL A 755 -17.48 -0.71 -19.88
N ASP A 756 -18.69 -0.21 -20.11
CA ASP A 756 -19.21 0.12 -21.45
C ASP A 756 -19.01 -1.02 -22.46
N ASP A 757 -19.33 -2.25 -22.01
CA ASP A 757 -19.16 -3.50 -22.76
C ASP A 757 -17.69 -3.88 -23.11
N ILE A 758 -16.70 -3.16 -22.57
CA ILE A 758 -15.27 -3.45 -22.72
C ILE A 758 -14.75 -4.30 -21.55
N GLY A 759 -14.03 -5.37 -21.88
CA GLY A 759 -13.35 -6.24 -20.93
C GLY A 759 -13.18 -7.67 -21.46
N THR A 760 -12.27 -8.40 -20.83
CA THR A 760 -11.99 -9.82 -21.11
C THR A 760 -11.97 -10.58 -19.80
N ASP A 761 -12.10 -11.90 -19.88
CA ASP A 761 -12.11 -12.76 -18.70
C ASP A 761 -11.00 -13.80 -18.79
N ALA A 762 -10.39 -14.09 -17.65
CA ALA A 762 -9.53 -15.25 -17.51
C ALA A 762 -10.36 -16.55 -17.41
N SER A 763 -9.68 -17.70 -17.42
CA SER A 763 -10.32 -19.01 -17.32
C SER A 763 -9.65 -19.87 -16.24
N GLY A 764 -10.38 -20.86 -15.71
CA GLY A 764 -9.88 -21.75 -14.66
C GLY A 764 -9.46 -20.97 -13.41
N ASN A 765 -8.23 -21.19 -12.94
CA ASN A 765 -7.71 -20.64 -11.68
C ASN A 765 -6.92 -19.35 -11.88
N ALA A 766 -6.73 -18.88 -13.11
CA ALA A 766 -5.94 -17.70 -13.38
C ALA A 766 -6.61 -16.46 -12.79
N GLU A 767 -5.84 -15.57 -12.16
CA GLU A 767 -6.35 -14.27 -11.75
C GLU A 767 -6.81 -13.46 -12.97
N GLU A 768 -7.72 -12.51 -12.76
CA GLU A 768 -8.17 -11.64 -13.83
C GLU A 768 -7.08 -10.63 -14.22
N GLU A 769 -6.82 -10.50 -15.52
CA GLU A 769 -5.91 -9.47 -16.01
C GLU A 769 -6.55 -8.09 -15.94
N GLU A 770 -5.72 -7.08 -15.66
CA GLU A 770 -6.10 -5.68 -15.72
C GLU A 770 -6.54 -5.31 -17.15
N THR A 771 -7.70 -4.67 -17.26
CA THR A 771 -8.22 -4.20 -18.55
C THR A 771 -7.95 -2.70 -18.71
N PRO A 772 -7.09 -2.27 -19.66
CA PRO A 772 -6.89 -0.84 -19.91
C PRO A 772 -8.12 -0.23 -20.58
N LEU A 773 -8.53 0.94 -20.11
CA LEU A 773 -9.59 1.75 -20.68
C LEU A 773 -9.05 3.14 -21.03
N THR A 774 -9.65 3.75 -22.04
CA THR A 774 -9.32 5.12 -22.46
C THR A 774 -10.60 5.92 -22.61
N TRP A 775 -10.72 6.99 -21.83
CA TRP A 775 -11.87 7.90 -21.86
C TRP A 775 -11.44 9.30 -22.24
N THR A 776 -12.34 10.09 -22.79
CA THR A 776 -12.09 11.51 -23.05
C THR A 776 -12.20 12.32 -21.75
N TYR A 777 -11.94 13.63 -21.80
CA TYR A 777 -12.05 14.52 -20.64
C TYR A 777 -13.44 15.14 -20.44
N GLU A 778 -14.42 14.83 -21.29
CA GLU A 778 -15.76 15.39 -21.13
C GLU A 778 -16.33 14.99 -19.76
N PRO A 779 -16.89 15.93 -18.98
CA PRO A 779 -17.50 15.60 -17.70
C PRO A 779 -18.87 14.96 -17.91
N GLU A 780 -19.40 14.31 -16.86
CA GLU A 780 -20.75 13.73 -16.85
C GLU A 780 -20.96 12.66 -17.94
N GLN A 781 -19.89 12.01 -18.39
CA GLN A 781 -19.98 10.92 -19.35
C GLN A 781 -20.66 9.73 -18.68
N GLU A 782 -21.71 9.21 -19.32
CA GLU A 782 -22.35 7.97 -18.90
C GLU A 782 -21.33 6.83 -18.95
N VAL A 783 -21.25 6.06 -17.86
CA VAL A 783 -20.39 4.89 -17.74
C VAL A 783 -21.24 3.76 -17.18
N ASP A 784 -21.29 2.64 -17.88
CA ASP A 784 -22.04 1.47 -17.43
C ASP A 784 -21.09 0.36 -16.99
N ILE A 785 -21.12 0.03 -15.71
CA ILE A 785 -20.40 -1.14 -15.18
C ILE A 785 -21.36 -2.31 -15.15
N SER A 786 -21.03 -3.39 -15.84
CA SER A 786 -21.86 -4.59 -15.89
C SER A 786 -21.10 -5.82 -15.47
N PHE A 787 -21.78 -6.74 -14.78
CA PHE A 787 -21.20 -7.99 -14.30
C PHE A 787 -22.28 -9.06 -14.11
N ASP A 788 -21.85 -10.31 -14.03
CA ASP A 788 -22.67 -11.48 -13.79
C ASP A 788 -22.67 -11.81 -12.29
N VAL A 789 -23.87 -12.10 -11.77
CA VAL A 789 -24.05 -12.83 -10.51
C VAL A 789 -24.68 -14.15 -10.88
N THR A 790 -23.83 -15.14 -11.17
CA THR A 790 -24.26 -16.34 -11.90
C THR A 790 -23.54 -17.59 -11.43
N SER A 791 -24.10 -18.75 -11.79
CA SER A 791 -23.47 -20.05 -11.57
C SER A 791 -22.43 -20.37 -12.66
N PHE A 792 -21.59 -21.37 -12.42
CA PHE A 792 -20.66 -21.90 -13.42
C PHE A 792 -20.56 -23.43 -13.35
N THR A 793 -20.09 -24.05 -14.43
CA THR A 793 -19.82 -25.49 -14.49
C THR A 793 -18.55 -25.82 -13.70
N GLY A 794 -18.71 -26.50 -12.56
CA GLY A 794 -17.60 -27.02 -11.76
C GLY A 794 -16.77 -28.07 -12.51
N SER A 795 -15.57 -28.35 -12.00
CA SER A 795 -14.66 -29.36 -12.57
C SER A 795 -15.23 -30.78 -12.58
N ASP A 796 -16.23 -31.06 -11.75
CA ASP A 796 -17.00 -32.32 -11.73
C ASP A 796 -18.25 -32.30 -12.62
N GLY A 797 -18.43 -31.26 -13.43
CA GLY A 797 -19.54 -31.10 -14.37
C GLY A 797 -20.87 -30.68 -13.72
N LYS A 798 -20.87 -30.29 -12.44
CA LYS A 798 -22.06 -29.80 -11.73
C LYS A 798 -22.15 -28.29 -11.77
N SER A 799 -23.38 -27.77 -11.69
CA SER A 799 -23.63 -26.34 -11.54
C SER A 799 -23.24 -25.87 -10.14
N VAL A 800 -22.52 -24.76 -10.06
CA VAL A 800 -22.02 -24.14 -8.83
C VAL A 800 -22.50 -22.71 -8.78
N ASP A 801 -23.38 -22.35 -7.84
CA ASP A 801 -24.00 -21.03 -7.75
C ASP A 801 -23.56 -20.23 -6.49
N PRO A 802 -23.62 -18.89 -6.52
CA PRO A 802 -23.23 -18.04 -5.40
C PRO A 802 -24.35 -17.73 -4.38
N PHE A 803 -25.56 -18.28 -4.56
CA PHE A 803 -26.76 -17.89 -3.78
C PHE A 803 -26.92 -18.68 -2.47
N GLY A 804 -27.81 -18.24 -1.59
CA GLY A 804 -28.13 -18.90 -0.31
C GLY A 804 -28.10 -17.96 0.88
N GLU A 805 -27.21 -16.96 0.86
CA GLU A 805 -27.16 -15.84 1.80
C GLU A 805 -27.02 -14.53 1.03
N GLU A 806 -27.50 -13.43 1.60
CA GLU A 806 -27.29 -12.08 1.05
C GLU A 806 -25.81 -11.71 1.17
N PHE A 807 -25.24 -11.09 0.14
CA PHE A 807 -23.87 -10.61 0.17
C PHE A 807 -23.68 -9.32 -0.63
N GLU A 808 -22.55 -8.66 -0.41
CA GLU A 808 -22.22 -7.38 -1.03
C GLU A 808 -21.13 -7.56 -2.10
N ILE A 809 -21.27 -6.82 -3.19
CA ILE A 809 -20.26 -6.59 -4.22
C ILE A 809 -19.81 -5.14 -4.07
N TYR A 810 -18.50 -4.93 -4.01
CA TYR A 810 -17.89 -3.60 -3.94
C TYR A 810 -17.42 -3.16 -5.31
N ILE A 811 -17.66 -1.90 -5.62
CA ILE A 811 -17.16 -1.22 -6.81
C ILE A 811 -16.35 -0.03 -6.32
N ASP A 812 -15.02 -0.16 -6.30
CA ASP A 812 -14.11 0.93 -5.99
C ASP A 812 -13.83 1.70 -7.29
N ALA A 813 -14.42 2.89 -7.43
CA ALA A 813 -14.33 3.72 -8.63
C ALA A 813 -14.37 5.21 -8.24
N PRO A 814 -13.29 5.76 -7.67
CA PRO A 814 -13.30 7.09 -7.07
C PRO A 814 -13.56 8.23 -8.06
N MET A 815 -13.43 8.00 -9.37
CA MET A 815 -13.73 8.96 -10.44
C MET A 815 -15.21 9.00 -10.86
N LEU A 816 -16.03 8.08 -10.36
CA LEU A 816 -17.42 7.95 -10.76
C LEU A 816 -18.38 8.44 -9.67
N GLU A 817 -19.61 8.71 -10.07
CA GLU A 817 -20.76 8.81 -9.18
C GLU A 817 -21.97 8.07 -9.78
N ILE A 818 -22.90 7.64 -8.93
CA ILE A 818 -24.10 6.91 -9.37
C ILE A 818 -24.98 7.84 -10.20
N ASP A 819 -25.39 7.39 -11.39
CA ASP A 819 -26.42 8.10 -12.16
C ASP A 819 -27.81 7.72 -11.66
N ASP A 820 -28.28 8.47 -10.66
CA ASP A 820 -29.60 8.31 -10.04
C ASP A 820 -30.77 8.35 -11.05
N ALA A 821 -30.61 9.06 -12.17
CA ALA A 821 -31.68 9.19 -13.16
C ALA A 821 -31.89 7.88 -13.94
N ARG A 822 -30.81 7.11 -14.14
CA ARG A 822 -30.79 5.89 -14.95
C ARG A 822 -31.01 4.61 -14.14
N LEU A 823 -31.01 4.66 -12.80
CA LEU A 823 -31.21 3.47 -11.95
C LEU A 823 -32.45 2.64 -12.34
N LYS A 824 -33.59 3.29 -12.56
CA LYS A 824 -34.84 2.60 -12.93
C LYS A 824 -34.80 1.94 -14.31
N GLU A 825 -33.97 2.44 -15.22
CA GLU A 825 -33.80 1.88 -16.56
C GLU A 825 -33.15 0.49 -16.51
N PHE A 826 -32.36 0.24 -15.45
CA PHE A 826 -31.67 -1.02 -15.21
C PHE A 826 -32.27 -1.82 -14.05
N ASN A 827 -33.54 -1.58 -13.71
CA ASN A 827 -34.29 -2.25 -12.63
C ASN A 827 -33.70 -2.05 -11.22
N LEU A 828 -32.91 -1.01 -10.98
CA LEU A 828 -32.26 -0.73 -9.70
C LEU A 828 -32.97 0.36 -8.89
N ASP A 829 -32.68 0.39 -7.58
CA ASP A 829 -33.03 1.47 -6.67
C ASP A 829 -31.87 1.85 -5.75
N LYS A 830 -32.06 2.89 -4.93
CA LYS A 830 -31.04 3.44 -4.03
C LYS A 830 -30.66 2.51 -2.86
N ASN A 831 -31.42 1.45 -2.62
CA ASN A 831 -31.05 0.43 -1.64
C ASN A 831 -30.18 -0.65 -2.29
N LYS A 832 -30.46 -0.98 -3.56
CA LYS A 832 -29.74 -2.00 -4.32
C LYS A 832 -28.33 -1.57 -4.71
N LEU A 833 -28.17 -0.31 -5.15
CA LEU A 833 -26.87 0.31 -5.46
C LEU A 833 -26.73 1.63 -4.68
N LYS A 834 -25.69 1.76 -3.87
CA LYS A 834 -25.45 2.93 -3.02
C LYS A 834 -23.96 3.21 -2.84
N ALA A 835 -23.61 4.44 -2.48
CA ALA A 835 -22.24 4.77 -2.03
C ALA A 835 -21.96 4.17 -0.65
N ASP A 836 -20.71 3.73 -0.43
CA ASP A 836 -20.23 3.31 0.87
C ASP A 836 -20.03 4.55 1.77
N PRO A 837 -20.68 4.63 2.95
CA PRO A 837 -20.54 5.78 3.84
C PRO A 837 -19.17 5.86 4.52
N SER A 838 -18.38 4.79 4.51
CA SER A 838 -17.08 4.69 5.20
C SER A 838 -15.87 4.92 4.28
N THR A 839 -16.06 4.77 2.97
CA THR A 839 -14.98 4.80 1.98
C THR A 839 -15.43 5.63 0.78
N GLU A 840 -14.85 6.83 0.61
CA GLU A 840 -15.17 7.69 -0.53
C GLU A 840 -14.79 7.00 -1.85
N GLY A 841 -15.67 7.08 -2.85
CA GLY A 841 -15.43 6.48 -4.16
C GLY A 841 -15.71 4.98 -4.25
N ARG A 842 -16.14 4.35 -3.15
CA ARG A 842 -16.64 2.97 -3.15
C ARG A 842 -18.16 2.94 -3.23
N PHE A 843 -18.69 2.01 -4.00
CA PHE A 843 -20.11 1.71 -4.11
C PHE A 843 -20.39 0.26 -3.75
N ILE A 844 -21.60 0.01 -3.24
CA ILE A 844 -22.06 -1.29 -2.75
C ILE A 844 -23.28 -1.70 -3.57
N TYR A 845 -23.18 -2.87 -4.21
CA TYR A 845 -24.31 -3.60 -4.77
C TYR A 845 -24.66 -4.78 -3.86
N THR A 846 -25.88 -4.81 -3.33
CA THR A 846 -26.34 -5.91 -2.46
C THR A 846 -27.01 -6.99 -3.29
N VAL A 847 -26.57 -8.24 -3.19
CA VAL A 847 -27.10 -9.41 -3.90
C VAL A 847 -28.14 -10.14 -3.04
N GLU A 848 -29.31 -10.47 -3.58
CA GLU A 848 -30.32 -11.24 -2.82
C GLU A 848 -29.86 -12.67 -2.54
N ALA A 849 -30.24 -13.21 -1.38
CA ALA A 849 -30.00 -14.60 -1.03
C ALA A 849 -30.69 -15.59 -2.01
N ASN A 850 -31.86 -15.23 -2.54
CA ASN A 850 -32.62 -16.05 -3.47
C ASN A 850 -32.35 -15.67 -4.92
N ARG A 851 -31.94 -16.65 -5.73
CA ARG A 851 -31.61 -16.48 -7.15
C ARG A 851 -32.75 -15.84 -7.98
N GLU A 852 -34.00 -16.24 -7.75
CA GLU A 852 -35.14 -15.73 -8.53
C GLU A 852 -35.53 -14.31 -8.16
N ASP A 853 -35.36 -13.92 -6.89
CA ASP A 853 -35.54 -12.54 -6.46
C ASP A 853 -34.41 -11.65 -7.04
N GLU A 854 -33.17 -12.13 -7.02
CA GLU A 854 -32.02 -11.42 -7.60
C GLU A 854 -32.17 -11.16 -9.10
N ARG A 855 -32.76 -12.10 -9.85
CA ARG A 855 -32.97 -11.98 -11.30
C ARG A 855 -33.84 -10.79 -11.70
N ARG A 856 -34.69 -10.28 -10.81
CA ARG A 856 -35.54 -9.11 -11.08
C ARG A 856 -34.74 -7.82 -11.30
N TYR A 857 -33.48 -7.79 -10.85
CA TYR A 857 -32.55 -6.67 -10.99
C TYR A 857 -31.60 -6.82 -12.19
N GLY A 858 -31.78 -7.84 -13.02
CA GLY A 858 -30.95 -8.06 -14.21
C GLY A 858 -31.50 -7.45 -15.50
N VAL A 859 -30.64 -7.40 -16.51
CA VAL A 859 -30.95 -6.82 -17.84
C VAL A 859 -30.77 -7.80 -19.00
N GLY A 860 -30.28 -9.02 -18.74
CA GLY A 860 -30.02 -10.02 -19.77
C GLY A 860 -29.50 -11.34 -19.22
N GLU A 861 -29.10 -12.23 -20.12
CA GLU A 861 -28.43 -13.48 -19.75
C GLU A 861 -26.99 -13.22 -19.28
N ALA A 862 -26.50 -14.08 -18.39
CA ALA A 862 -25.08 -14.12 -18.02
C ALA A 862 -24.19 -14.24 -19.27
N LEU A 863 -23.07 -13.52 -19.26
CA LEU A 863 -22.08 -13.55 -20.32
C LEU A 863 -21.28 -14.86 -20.28
N GLN A 864 -20.90 -15.31 -19.08
CA GLN A 864 -20.34 -16.65 -18.87
C GLN A 864 -21.43 -17.63 -18.44
N LYS A 865 -21.81 -18.51 -19.38
CA LYS A 865 -22.88 -19.47 -19.15
C LYS A 865 -22.39 -20.72 -18.45
N ASP A 866 -23.28 -21.24 -17.61
CA ASP A 866 -23.16 -22.52 -16.94
C ASP A 866 -23.87 -23.58 -17.79
N ASP A 867 -23.05 -24.40 -18.46
CA ASP A 867 -23.54 -25.46 -19.34
C ASP A 867 -23.87 -26.76 -18.58
N ALA A 868 -23.74 -26.77 -17.25
CA ALA A 868 -24.00 -27.96 -16.45
C ALA A 868 -25.48 -28.36 -16.47
N ALA A 869 -25.73 -29.67 -16.43
CA ALA A 869 -27.06 -30.20 -16.27
C ALA A 869 -27.64 -29.75 -14.91
N GLY A 870 -28.70 -28.93 -14.94
CA GLY A 870 -29.34 -28.38 -13.75
C GLY A 870 -29.12 -26.88 -13.51
N ALA A 871 -28.27 -26.21 -14.31
CA ALA A 871 -28.05 -24.77 -14.21
C ALA A 871 -29.31 -23.93 -14.45
N GLY A 872 -30.21 -24.41 -15.31
CA GLY A 872 -31.46 -23.74 -15.68
C GLY A 872 -31.24 -22.56 -16.62
N SER A 873 -32.25 -21.67 -16.74
CA SER A 873 -32.07 -20.39 -17.43
C SER A 873 -31.19 -19.47 -16.58
N GLN A 874 -30.29 -18.70 -17.20
CA GLN A 874 -29.50 -17.64 -16.54
C GLN A 874 -29.96 -16.23 -16.95
N GLU A 875 -31.19 -16.11 -17.46
CA GLU A 875 -31.81 -14.82 -17.77
C GLU A 875 -32.02 -13.99 -16.50
N GLY A 876 -31.62 -12.72 -16.54
CA GLY A 876 -31.67 -11.81 -15.39
C GLY A 876 -30.42 -11.86 -14.49
N GLU A 877 -29.38 -12.60 -14.85
CA GLU A 877 -28.17 -12.74 -14.05
C GLU A 877 -27.08 -11.72 -14.40
N ARG A 878 -27.19 -11.08 -15.58
CA ARG A 878 -26.37 -9.91 -15.94
C ARG A 878 -26.92 -8.66 -15.28
N LYS A 879 -26.08 -7.97 -14.50
CA LYS A 879 -26.35 -6.68 -13.87
C LYS A 879 -25.71 -5.57 -14.67
N LYS A 880 -26.33 -4.40 -14.66
CA LYS A 880 -25.84 -3.19 -15.31
C LYS A 880 -26.06 -2.00 -14.38
N LEU A 881 -24.97 -1.44 -13.89
CA LEU A 881 -24.94 -0.37 -12.91
C LEU A 881 -24.65 0.95 -13.63
N PRO A 882 -25.56 1.93 -13.58
CA PRO A 882 -25.36 3.21 -14.24
C PRO A 882 -24.54 4.16 -13.37
N PHE A 883 -23.42 4.61 -13.93
CA PHE A 883 -22.57 5.64 -13.38
C PHE A 883 -22.40 6.78 -14.38
N LYS A 884 -21.77 7.85 -13.91
CA LYS A 884 -21.21 8.89 -14.75
C LYS A 884 -19.90 9.43 -14.17
N THR A 885 -19.07 10.04 -15.01
CA THR A 885 -17.82 10.67 -14.55
C THR A 885 -18.13 11.88 -13.66
N LYS A 886 -17.54 11.92 -12.47
CA LYS A 886 -17.76 13.01 -11.49
C LYS A 886 -16.98 14.29 -11.82
N SER A 887 -15.95 14.17 -12.64
CA SER A 887 -15.05 15.23 -13.04
C SER A 887 -14.47 14.96 -14.42
N ALA A 888 -13.92 16.00 -15.05
CA ALA A 888 -13.30 15.91 -16.37
C ALA A 888 -12.08 14.95 -16.40
N VAL A 889 -11.28 14.93 -15.31
CA VAL A 889 -10.15 13.99 -15.19
C VAL A 889 -10.62 12.73 -14.49
N SER A 890 -10.91 11.71 -15.29
CA SER A 890 -11.49 10.43 -14.86
C SER A 890 -10.47 9.29 -14.80
N ALA A 891 -9.18 9.56 -14.98
CA ALA A 891 -8.14 8.55 -14.89
C ALA A 891 -8.05 7.96 -13.46
N GLY A 892 -7.90 6.65 -13.39
CA GLY A 892 -7.81 5.87 -12.15
C GLY A 892 -8.32 4.45 -12.33
N ASP A 893 -8.37 3.69 -11.25
CA ASP A 893 -8.78 2.28 -11.30
C ASP A 893 -10.25 2.09 -10.91
N ILE A 894 -10.91 1.18 -11.61
CA ILE A 894 -12.22 0.63 -11.25
C ILE A 894 -11.99 -0.82 -10.83
N VAL A 895 -12.28 -1.15 -9.58
CA VAL A 895 -12.11 -2.51 -9.04
C VAL A 895 -13.47 -3.06 -8.64
N VAL A 896 -13.82 -4.24 -9.16
CA VAL A 896 -15.03 -4.98 -8.81
C VAL A 896 -14.63 -6.20 -7.97
N SER A 897 -15.10 -6.25 -6.73
CA SER A 897 -14.76 -7.31 -5.75
C SER A 897 -15.99 -7.74 -4.95
N SER A 898 -15.92 -8.87 -4.25
CA SER A 898 -16.99 -9.35 -3.37
C SER A 898 -16.63 -9.22 -1.89
N ASN A 899 -17.63 -9.24 -1.02
CA ASN A 899 -17.43 -9.54 0.40
C ASN A 899 -16.96 -10.99 0.56
N ASN A 900 -15.63 -11.17 0.52
CA ASN A 900 -14.96 -12.47 0.52
C ASN A 900 -15.21 -13.32 1.78
N ARG A 901 -15.78 -12.75 2.84
CA ARG A 901 -16.23 -13.52 4.02
C ARG A 901 -17.52 -14.29 3.75
N GLN A 902 -18.34 -13.81 2.82
CA GLN A 902 -19.62 -14.40 2.43
C GLN A 902 -19.50 -15.24 1.16
N VAL A 903 -18.94 -14.67 0.09
CA VAL A 903 -18.78 -15.34 -1.21
C VAL A 903 -17.50 -14.84 -1.88
N VAL A 904 -16.71 -15.75 -2.45
CA VAL A 904 -15.42 -15.39 -3.08
C VAL A 904 -15.55 -15.31 -4.59
N PHE A 905 -15.35 -14.12 -5.13
CA PHE A 905 -15.14 -13.88 -6.55
C PHE A 905 -13.68 -13.54 -6.83
N PHE A 906 -13.21 -13.80 -8.06
CA PHE A 906 -12.01 -13.15 -8.56
C PHE A 906 -12.27 -11.65 -8.70
N GLU A 907 -11.36 -10.85 -8.15
CA GLU A 907 -11.37 -9.40 -8.34
C GLU A 907 -11.10 -9.06 -9.80
N LYS A 908 -11.76 -8.01 -10.33
CA LYS A 908 -11.51 -7.50 -11.68
C LYS A 908 -11.16 -6.01 -11.63
N THR A 909 -10.05 -5.65 -12.26
CA THR A 909 -9.56 -4.27 -12.33
C THR A 909 -9.61 -3.73 -13.76
N PHE A 910 -10.11 -2.50 -13.90
CA PHE A 910 -10.02 -1.71 -15.12
C PHE A 910 -9.19 -0.46 -14.84
N LYS A 911 -8.16 -0.22 -15.64
CA LYS A 911 -7.29 0.94 -15.50
C LYS A 911 -7.69 2.00 -16.52
N VAL A 912 -8.37 3.04 -16.04
CA VAL A 912 -8.83 4.15 -16.87
C VAL A 912 -7.71 5.16 -17.05
N THR A 913 -7.45 5.52 -18.30
CA THR A 913 -6.60 6.64 -18.69
C THR A 913 -7.44 7.67 -19.45
N ASN A 914 -7.08 8.95 -19.33
CA ASN A 914 -7.68 9.96 -20.20
C ASN A 914 -6.89 10.08 -21.51
N GLU A 915 -7.61 10.05 -22.64
CA GLU A 915 -7.05 10.33 -23.96
C GLU A 915 -6.51 11.75 -24.00
N SER A 916 -5.28 11.94 -24.44
CA SER A 916 -4.69 13.28 -24.57
C SER A 916 -5.45 14.11 -25.62
N ILE A 917 -5.73 15.38 -25.31
CA ILE A 917 -6.36 16.31 -26.25
C ILE A 917 -5.30 16.70 -27.28
N THR A 918 -5.53 16.40 -28.56
CA THR A 918 -4.54 16.64 -29.62
C THR A 918 -5.05 17.60 -30.69
N GLY A 919 -4.16 18.45 -31.18
CA GLY A 919 -4.50 19.50 -32.15
C GLY A 919 -3.26 20.19 -32.74
N THR A 920 -3.45 21.33 -33.38
CA THR A 920 -2.34 22.19 -33.84
C THR A 920 -2.36 23.56 -33.16
N ILE A 921 -1.18 24.10 -32.89
CA ILE A 921 -1.02 25.44 -32.32
C ILE A 921 -0.02 26.25 -33.13
N ARG A 922 -0.45 27.46 -33.49
CA ARG A 922 0.31 28.40 -34.32
C ARG A 922 0.30 29.77 -33.66
N TYR A 923 1.24 30.62 -34.03
CA TYR A 923 1.26 32.02 -33.60
C TYR A 923 1.41 32.96 -34.80
N THR A 924 0.77 34.13 -34.76
CA THR A 924 0.82 35.12 -35.83
C THR A 924 1.79 36.25 -35.49
N ALA A 925 2.97 36.22 -36.08
CA ALA A 925 4.01 37.24 -35.93
C ALA A 925 4.16 38.03 -37.23
N ASN A 926 4.13 39.37 -37.16
CA ASN A 926 4.29 40.26 -38.32
C ASN A 926 3.36 39.94 -39.51
N GLY A 927 2.13 39.46 -39.23
CA GLY A 927 1.14 39.08 -40.25
C GLY A 927 1.35 37.69 -40.88
N GLU A 928 2.35 36.92 -40.44
CA GLU A 928 2.61 35.55 -40.89
C GLU A 928 2.29 34.54 -39.77
N THR A 929 1.56 33.47 -40.07
CA THR A 929 1.17 32.45 -39.08
C THR A 929 2.10 31.24 -39.13
N LYS A 930 2.89 31.05 -38.06
CA LYS A 930 3.94 30.03 -37.95
C LYS A 930 3.56 28.96 -36.91
N PRO A 931 3.98 27.70 -37.08
CA PRO A 931 3.79 26.69 -36.04
C PRO A 931 4.60 27.07 -34.80
N VAL A 932 4.06 26.81 -33.62
CA VAL A 932 4.85 26.87 -32.39
C VAL A 932 5.94 25.78 -32.47
N PRO A 933 7.22 26.08 -32.21
CA PRO A 933 8.30 25.10 -32.34
C PRO A 933 8.14 23.91 -31.40
N LYS A 934 8.62 22.74 -31.81
CA LYS A 934 8.65 21.54 -30.96
C LYS A 934 9.32 21.82 -29.62
N GLY A 935 8.65 21.40 -28.55
CA GLY A 935 9.10 21.56 -27.16
C GLY A 935 9.16 23.01 -26.67
N ALA A 936 8.65 23.96 -27.44
CA ALA A 936 8.36 25.28 -26.91
C ALA A 936 7.39 25.16 -25.73
N PHE A 937 7.66 25.95 -24.70
CA PHE A 937 6.77 26.06 -23.56
C PHE A 937 5.54 26.90 -23.94
N VAL A 938 4.35 26.35 -23.70
CA VAL A 938 3.07 27.04 -23.83
C VAL A 938 2.35 26.88 -22.50
N SER A 939 2.05 28.00 -21.83
CA SER A 939 1.28 27.95 -20.59
C SER A 939 -0.17 27.55 -20.89
N PHE A 940 -0.82 26.90 -19.92
CA PHE A 940 -2.21 26.48 -20.01
C PHE A 940 -2.89 26.71 -18.66
N GLU A 941 -3.44 27.91 -18.51
CA GLU A 941 -3.77 28.49 -17.21
C GLU A 941 -5.17 29.07 -17.19
N ARG A 942 -5.87 28.99 -16.06
CA ARG A 942 -7.16 29.67 -15.91
C ARG A 942 -6.94 31.17 -15.96
N GLU A 943 -7.67 31.86 -16.82
CA GLU A 943 -7.56 33.32 -17.00
C GLU A 943 -7.82 34.07 -15.70
N VAL A 944 -8.80 33.60 -14.92
CA VAL A 944 -9.21 34.26 -13.68
C VAL A 944 -8.09 34.33 -12.64
N ASN A 945 -7.14 33.40 -12.66
CA ASN A 945 -6.20 33.25 -11.55
C ASN A 945 -4.78 32.74 -11.88
N GLY A 946 -4.44 32.48 -13.14
CA GLY A 946 -3.13 31.99 -13.54
C GLY A 946 -2.79 30.57 -13.05
N SER A 947 -3.76 29.84 -12.48
CA SER A 947 -3.51 28.47 -12.02
C SER A 947 -3.42 27.54 -13.22
N ARG A 948 -2.34 26.76 -13.29
CA ARG A 948 -2.23 25.68 -14.27
C ARG A 948 -3.28 24.62 -13.99
N ILE A 949 -3.92 24.15 -15.05
CA ILE A 949 -4.94 23.09 -14.99
C ILE A 949 -4.52 21.85 -15.80
N GLY A 950 -3.39 21.94 -16.50
CA GLY A 950 -2.86 20.89 -17.34
C GLY A 950 -1.48 21.22 -17.90
N VAL A 951 -0.98 20.33 -18.76
CA VAL A 951 0.30 20.47 -19.46
C VAL A 951 0.09 20.29 -20.95
N MET A 952 0.64 21.22 -21.73
CA MET A 952 0.67 21.14 -23.18
C MET A 952 2.09 20.81 -23.67
N THR A 953 2.24 19.70 -24.40
CA THR A 953 3.49 19.26 -25.02
C THR A 953 3.45 19.54 -26.51
N ILE A 954 4.36 20.38 -27.01
CA ILE A 954 4.45 20.72 -28.43
C ILE A 954 5.36 19.74 -29.17
N ARG A 955 4.84 19.11 -30.21
CA ARG A 955 5.50 18.17 -31.13
C ARG A 955 5.88 18.89 -32.43
N GLU A 956 6.40 18.14 -33.40
CA GLU A 956 6.80 18.66 -34.71
C GLU A 956 5.63 19.36 -35.42
N ASP A 957 5.95 20.40 -36.20
CA ASP A 957 5.00 21.19 -37.00
C ASP A 957 3.90 21.90 -36.20
N GLY A 958 4.10 22.12 -34.90
CA GLY A 958 3.11 22.77 -34.02
C GLY A 958 1.95 21.86 -33.62
N ARG A 959 2.07 20.53 -33.79
CA ARG A 959 1.11 19.60 -33.19
C ARG A 959 1.27 19.62 -31.67
N TYR A 960 0.19 19.55 -30.91
CA TYR A 960 0.27 19.50 -29.44
C TYR A 960 -0.47 18.29 -28.86
N GLU A 961 -0.04 17.89 -27.67
CA GLU A 961 -0.79 17.02 -26.76
C GLU A 961 -1.04 17.77 -25.45
N LEU A 962 -2.31 17.90 -25.07
CA LEU A 962 -2.73 18.53 -23.83
C LEU A 962 -3.31 17.48 -22.88
N ARG A 963 -2.85 17.51 -21.63
CA ARG A 963 -3.34 16.66 -20.55
C ARG A 963 -3.80 17.53 -19.39
N LEU A 964 -4.96 17.21 -18.82
CA LEU A 964 -5.49 17.91 -17.66
C LEU A 964 -5.11 17.15 -16.39
N ARG A 965 -5.05 17.86 -15.27
CA ARG A 965 -4.60 17.34 -13.98
C ARG A 965 -5.74 17.31 -12.97
N LYS A 966 -5.95 16.16 -12.34
CA LYS A 966 -7.10 15.92 -11.44
C LYS A 966 -7.04 16.74 -10.15
N GLU A 967 -5.83 17.11 -9.73
CA GLU A 967 -5.59 17.88 -8.52
C GLU A 967 -6.13 19.31 -8.62
N TYR A 968 -6.28 19.88 -9.82
CA TYR A 968 -6.70 21.26 -10.00
C TYR A 968 -8.21 21.37 -10.20
N ASN A 969 -8.81 22.35 -9.52
CA ASN A 969 -10.23 22.63 -9.66
C ASN A 969 -10.48 23.56 -10.86
N PHE A 970 -11.26 23.09 -11.83
CA PHE A 970 -11.67 23.84 -13.01
C PHE A 970 -13.05 23.37 -13.49
N ASP A 971 -13.82 24.32 -14.02
CA ASP A 971 -15.12 24.06 -14.62
C ASP A 971 -14.99 23.96 -16.15
N TRP A 972 -15.50 22.88 -16.73
CA TRP A 972 -15.41 22.57 -18.15
C TRP A 972 -16.10 23.60 -19.07
N TYR A 973 -17.14 24.29 -18.58
CA TYR A 973 -18.02 25.16 -19.36
C TYR A 973 -17.90 26.65 -19.00
N ILE A 974 -17.49 26.95 -17.77
CA ILE A 974 -17.49 28.31 -17.23
C ILE A 974 -16.12 28.95 -17.34
N ASP A 975 -15.07 28.23 -16.96
CA ASP A 975 -13.72 28.81 -16.83
C ASP A 975 -13.10 29.12 -18.18
N ASN A 976 -12.64 30.37 -18.33
CA ASN A 976 -11.76 30.75 -19.41
C ASN A 976 -10.35 30.23 -19.11
N VAL A 977 -9.70 29.72 -20.14
CA VAL A 977 -8.32 29.27 -20.13
C VAL A 977 -7.54 30.11 -21.11
N GLU A 978 -6.43 30.65 -20.65
CA GLU A 978 -5.49 31.42 -21.45
C GLU A 978 -4.25 30.57 -21.77
N LEU A 979 -3.77 30.70 -23.00
CA LEU A 979 -2.54 30.05 -23.45
C LEU A 979 -1.54 31.12 -23.86
N HIS A 980 -0.33 31.07 -23.29
CA HIS A 980 0.73 32.04 -23.62
C HIS A 980 1.93 31.32 -24.23
N TYR A 981 2.50 31.92 -25.26
CA TYR A 981 3.75 31.53 -25.87
C TYR A 981 4.64 32.76 -26.03
N THR A 982 5.79 32.77 -25.37
CA THR A 982 6.73 33.88 -25.40
C THR A 982 7.95 33.55 -26.26
N VAL A 983 8.24 34.41 -27.24
CA VAL A 983 9.41 34.27 -28.12
C VAL A 983 10.03 35.62 -28.41
N ASN A 984 11.35 35.73 -28.27
CA ASN A 984 12.12 36.98 -28.46
C ASN A 984 11.61 38.18 -27.63
N GLY A 985 10.98 37.94 -26.48
CA GLY A 985 10.43 38.99 -25.62
C GLY A 985 9.05 39.51 -26.04
N GLU A 986 8.42 38.91 -27.05
CA GLU A 986 7.02 39.14 -27.40
C GLU A 986 6.15 37.98 -26.89
N VAL A 987 5.02 38.33 -26.27
CA VAL A 987 4.02 37.38 -25.75
C VAL A 987 2.91 37.22 -26.78
N TYR A 988 2.64 35.97 -27.16
CA TYR A 988 1.53 35.58 -28.03
C TYR A 988 0.52 34.80 -27.19
N HIS A 989 -0.75 35.20 -27.22
CA HIS A 989 -1.77 34.57 -26.40
C HIS A 989 -3.08 34.31 -27.16
N THR A 990 -3.89 33.43 -26.59
CA THR A 990 -5.30 33.23 -26.95
C THR A 990 -6.08 32.81 -25.73
N MET A 991 -7.39 33.04 -25.76
CA MET A 991 -8.31 32.68 -24.69
C MET A 991 -9.39 31.77 -25.26
N THR A 992 -9.72 30.72 -24.52
CA THR A 992 -10.75 29.75 -24.89
C THR A 992 -11.39 29.15 -23.64
N LYS A 993 -12.27 28.18 -23.81
CA LYS A 993 -12.82 27.33 -22.75
C LYS A 993 -12.53 25.88 -23.07
N LEU A 994 -12.55 24.99 -22.08
CA LEU A 994 -12.26 23.58 -22.31
C LEU A 994 -13.23 22.93 -23.29
N ASN A 995 -14.54 23.20 -23.16
CA ASN A 995 -15.54 22.72 -24.11
C ASN A 995 -15.35 23.28 -25.53
N GLU A 996 -14.91 24.53 -25.69
CA GLU A 996 -14.63 25.15 -26.99
C GLU A 996 -13.37 24.56 -27.62
N LEU A 997 -12.29 24.45 -26.84
CA LEU A 997 -11.04 23.83 -27.24
C LEU A 997 -11.23 22.37 -27.66
N PHE A 998 -12.06 21.62 -26.94
CA PHE A 998 -12.32 20.22 -27.26
C PHE A 998 -13.05 20.05 -28.59
N ASN A 999 -13.97 20.99 -28.90
CA ASN A 999 -14.70 21.05 -30.16
C ASN A 999 -13.88 21.61 -31.34
N ASN A 1000 -12.93 22.52 -31.06
CA ASN A 1000 -12.02 23.09 -32.03
C ASN A 1000 -10.58 23.06 -31.50
N ARG A 1001 -9.86 22.00 -31.89
CA ARG A 1001 -8.53 21.69 -31.37
C ARG A 1001 -7.40 22.44 -32.09
N ASP A 1002 -7.71 23.31 -33.04
CA ASP A 1002 -6.71 24.12 -33.74
C ASP A 1002 -6.67 25.54 -33.18
N LEU A 1003 -5.51 25.91 -32.63
CA LEU A 1003 -5.27 27.14 -31.91
C LEU A 1003 -4.37 28.11 -32.70
N VAL A 1004 -4.70 29.40 -32.63
CA VAL A 1004 -3.88 30.48 -33.16
C VAL A 1004 -3.69 31.53 -32.07
N LEU A 1005 -2.44 31.78 -31.71
CA LEU A 1005 -2.00 32.79 -30.74
C LEU A 1005 -1.70 34.12 -31.46
N THR A 1006 -2.15 35.22 -30.88
CA THR A 1006 -1.92 36.58 -31.41
C THR A 1006 -1.09 37.42 -30.44
N ALA A 1007 -0.34 38.40 -30.94
CA ALA A 1007 0.49 39.26 -30.09
C ALA A 1007 -0.38 40.01 -29.06
N ALA A 1008 0.02 39.99 -27.79
CA ALA A 1008 -0.63 40.75 -26.74
C ALA A 1008 -0.51 42.25 -27.05
N THR A 1009 -1.64 42.95 -27.20
CA THR A 1009 -1.65 44.40 -27.34
C THR A 1009 -1.32 45.04 -25.99
N THR A 1010 -0.26 45.85 -25.96
CA THR A 1010 0.06 46.72 -24.83
C THR A 1010 -1.03 47.80 -24.76
N GLU A 1011 -1.98 47.65 -23.84
CA GLU A 1011 -2.80 48.77 -23.34
C GLU A 1011 -2.21 49.33 -22.04
#